data_AF-A0A485MWM2-F1
#
_entry.id   AF-A0A485MWM2-F1
#
_cell.length_a   1.000
_cell.length_b   1.000
_cell.length_c   1.000
_cell.angle_alpha   90.00
_cell.angle_beta   90.00
_cell.angle_gamma   90.00
#
_symmetry.space_group_name_H-M   'P 1'
#
loop_
_entity.id
_entity.type
_entity.pdbx_description
1 polymer ?
#
loop_
_entity_poly.entity_id
_entity_poly.type
_entity_poly.pdbx_seq_one_letter_code
_entity_poly.pdbx_strand_id
1 'polypeptide(L)'
;MGEKHLWPRRPSHIHTPLTNWALWIFLQVIYALNTRQDEAEASVEALREAHREELQKAVAETEARLLREQGHAEEEALLQRIRALENALELQKRLTQEALAQSATCRLETKERELRVEAEHAERVLTLSKEMLELKADYEKRLRHLASHETPQWGQLSQEGPEPKGEPGHGHEMRDVLLEVERLRAENQQLSKDYARKAEELQATYERDTEAIRQAMQQSVSEALWQWQEKETDLRKNFQVQESALQAQVRKLEGDLEHRGRKISDLKKYAQKLKERTQDLDVQLKEARQENSELKSTAKKLGEKLAIAKDRLMLQERHVTPKTDEMKTELVAENEVLGKANDLEGRSLHPQQDPNFPKECPCTKGGPETQTKKEASIETEYMKKQYEEDLRKIKHQTEEEKKHLKDQLVKRLEDLVKKHAIEIKSVRSSVEAERRKLQKEVEAQLEEVKKKSENEIKQLEEEKAALNVKLQNSLLEVLRLEEFIQQNKVHPRRGKERPQELDSQRCSILETQDPCSKLNKPQTPPKGEEYQDKLAAEEGTSSDEEERIKVPLKEGDGLQPPLSSLLEEKAPDIQRLQEEWQSQKARLQAQVSQMQQALEQCASSYREDLQELKQLSDHEREKLQHELQETVQQNQAMKAQLEASHQRALRMLEKAKNQELKAAEERLRKEASHSLQIQHQAHRLELQALEEKARQELQGERERTQAQQALALESLRQELSEQRAACSGHQKDLEVLQAELRALGSLGKPQATAQCPGDSEDRTVAAEVSTPTLPTPHPSGSSVQAAERNS
;
A
#
# COMPACT_ATOMS: atom_id res chain seq x y z
N MET A 1 -15.28 -79.62 -22.51
CA MET A 1 -14.20 -80.49 -22.01
C MET A 1 -14.38 -80.56 -20.50
N GLY A 2 -14.43 -81.70 -19.82
CA GLY A 2 -14.33 -83.08 -20.28
C GLY A 2 -13.65 -83.91 -19.20
N GLU A 3 -14.24 -85.05 -18.82
CA GLU A 3 -13.67 -86.07 -17.93
C GLU A 3 -13.51 -85.69 -16.43
N LYS A 4 -13.65 -86.60 -15.45
CA LYS A 4 -14.01 -88.03 -15.45
C LYS A 4 -14.68 -88.39 -14.10
N HIS A 5 -15.77 -89.15 -14.13
CA HIS A 5 -16.32 -89.77 -12.91
C HIS A 5 -15.55 -91.05 -12.57
N LEU A 6 -15.12 -91.21 -11.31
CA LEU A 6 -14.83 -92.51 -10.72
C LEU A 6 -15.39 -92.59 -9.29
N TRP A 7 -16.41 -93.45 -9.12
CA TRP A 7 -16.70 -94.05 -7.81
C TRP A 7 -15.66 -95.13 -7.51
N PRO A 8 -15.41 -95.41 -6.22
CA PRO A 8 -15.68 -96.79 -5.81
C PRO A 8 -16.36 -96.94 -4.45
N ARG A 9 -17.39 -97.82 -4.44
CA ARG A 9 -17.76 -98.81 -3.42
C ARG A 9 -17.83 -98.42 -1.93
N ARG A 10 -19.03 -98.64 -1.37
CA ARG A 10 -19.24 -98.95 0.07
C ARG A 10 -18.43 -100.19 0.50
N PRO A 11 -18.09 -100.28 1.78
CA PRO A 11 -18.37 -101.51 2.53
C PRO A 11 -19.24 -101.29 3.78
N SER A 12 -20.24 -102.17 3.92
CA SER A 12 -20.65 -102.92 5.12
C SER A 12 -20.67 -102.26 6.52
N HIS A 13 -21.83 -102.32 7.16
CA HIS A 13 -22.09 -101.90 8.54
C HIS A 13 -21.31 -102.72 9.59
N ILE A 14 -20.83 -102.02 10.63
CA ILE A 14 -20.60 -102.57 11.99
C ILE A 14 -21.31 -101.63 12.99
N HIS A 15 -21.87 -102.18 14.07
CA HIS A 15 -22.84 -101.50 14.93
C HIS A 15 -22.23 -100.48 15.92
N THR A 16 -22.15 -99.21 15.51
CA THR A 16 -22.41 -98.02 16.38
C THR A 16 -23.06 -96.85 15.59
N PRO A 17 -24.08 -97.09 14.73
CA PRO A 17 -24.57 -96.05 13.82
C PRO A 17 -25.17 -94.83 14.53
N LEU A 18 -25.80 -95.01 15.69
CA LEU A 18 -26.49 -93.94 16.42
C LEU A 18 -25.54 -92.90 17.03
N THR A 19 -24.41 -93.33 17.62
CA THR A 19 -23.49 -92.39 18.29
C THR A 19 -22.66 -91.60 17.29
N ASN A 20 -22.14 -92.22 16.22
CA ASN A 20 -21.43 -91.50 15.16
C ASN A 20 -22.34 -90.54 14.38
N TRP A 21 -23.59 -90.94 14.11
CA TRP A 21 -24.56 -90.05 13.46
C TRP A 21 -24.97 -88.88 14.36
N ALA A 22 -25.18 -89.12 15.67
CA ALA A 22 -25.44 -88.06 16.64
C ALA A 22 -24.25 -87.08 16.75
N LEU A 23 -23.01 -87.57 16.79
CA LEU A 23 -21.80 -86.72 16.84
C LEU A 23 -21.65 -85.87 15.58
N TRP A 24 -21.93 -86.43 14.40
CA TRP A 24 -21.92 -85.70 13.13
C TRP A 24 -22.99 -84.61 13.08
N ILE A 25 -24.22 -84.91 13.52
CA ILE A 25 -25.29 -83.91 13.68
C ILE A 25 -24.87 -82.81 14.67
N PHE A 26 -24.28 -83.18 15.81
CA PHE A 26 -23.85 -82.21 16.82
C PHE A 26 -22.78 -81.25 16.28
N LEU A 27 -21.80 -81.77 15.55
CA LEU A 27 -20.77 -80.96 14.90
C LEU A 27 -21.36 -80.05 13.80
N GLN A 28 -22.32 -80.56 13.02
CA GLN A 28 -23.02 -79.78 12.00
C GLN A 28 -23.89 -78.66 12.62
N VAL A 29 -24.52 -78.91 13.76
CA VAL A 29 -25.26 -77.89 14.54
C VAL A 29 -24.33 -76.85 15.14
N ILE A 30 -23.19 -77.25 15.73
CA ILE A 30 -22.17 -76.31 16.24
C ILE A 30 -21.64 -75.43 15.11
N TYR A 31 -21.30 -76.02 13.95
CA TYR A 31 -20.84 -75.26 12.80
C TYR A 31 -21.89 -74.25 12.32
N ALA A 32 -23.15 -74.69 12.15
CA ALA A 32 -24.24 -73.80 11.73
C ALA A 32 -24.56 -72.70 12.76
N LEU A 33 -24.43 -72.98 14.07
CA LEU A 33 -24.59 -71.97 15.12
C LEU A 33 -23.44 -70.96 15.10
N ASN A 34 -22.19 -71.41 14.94
CA ASN A 34 -21.03 -70.54 14.83
C ASN A 34 -21.12 -69.65 13.58
N THR A 35 -21.45 -70.20 12.40
CA THR A 35 -21.64 -69.38 11.19
C THR A 35 -22.74 -68.33 11.38
N ARG A 36 -23.85 -68.67 12.04
CA ARG A 36 -24.90 -67.69 12.36
C ARG A 36 -24.48 -66.66 13.42
N GLN A 37 -23.56 -67.01 14.31
CA GLN A 37 -22.95 -66.08 15.27
C GLN A 37 -21.98 -65.13 14.54
N ASP A 38 -21.12 -65.65 13.66
CA ASP A 38 -20.20 -64.88 12.83
C ASP A 38 -20.97 -63.90 11.91
N GLU A 39 -22.05 -64.36 11.28
CA GLU A 39 -22.98 -63.52 10.49
C GLU A 39 -23.65 -62.43 11.34
N ALA A 40 -24.08 -62.77 12.57
CA ALA A 40 -24.66 -61.80 13.49
C ALA A 40 -23.64 -60.74 13.92
N GLU A 41 -22.43 -61.15 14.30
CA GLU A 41 -21.34 -60.26 14.68
C GLU A 41 -20.92 -59.34 13.52
N ALA A 42 -20.80 -59.88 12.30
CA ALA A 42 -20.56 -59.09 11.10
C ALA A 42 -21.69 -58.08 10.81
N SER A 43 -22.97 -58.47 11.01
CA SER A 43 -24.11 -57.56 10.83
C SER A 43 -24.12 -56.42 11.86
N VAL A 44 -23.70 -56.70 13.10
CA VAL A 44 -23.62 -55.69 14.17
C VAL A 44 -22.42 -54.77 13.95
N GLU A 45 -21.28 -55.27 13.48
CA GLU A 45 -20.14 -54.40 13.14
C GLU A 45 -20.46 -53.51 11.93
N ALA A 46 -21.10 -54.04 10.88
CA ALA A 46 -21.58 -53.24 9.75
C ALA A 46 -22.55 -52.13 10.18
N LEU A 47 -23.44 -52.39 11.16
CA LEU A 47 -24.31 -51.36 11.75
C LEU A 47 -23.52 -50.32 12.58
N ARG A 48 -22.47 -50.74 13.31
CA ARG A 48 -21.59 -49.81 14.04
C ARG A 48 -20.78 -48.93 13.09
N GLU A 49 -20.30 -49.48 11.98
CA GLU A 49 -19.58 -48.74 10.93
C GLU A 49 -20.52 -47.76 10.23
N ALA A 50 -21.69 -48.19 9.77
CA ALA A 50 -22.69 -47.32 9.17
C ALA A 50 -23.09 -46.16 10.10
N HIS A 51 -23.35 -46.43 11.39
CA HIS A 51 -23.66 -45.38 12.36
C HIS A 51 -22.47 -44.43 12.61
N ARG A 52 -21.23 -44.95 12.59
CA ARG A 52 -20.01 -44.13 12.69
C ARG A 52 -19.84 -43.21 11.48
N GLU A 53 -20.14 -43.70 10.28
CA GLU A 53 -20.15 -42.91 9.05
C GLU A 53 -21.25 -41.85 9.04
N GLU A 54 -22.47 -42.19 9.50
CA GLU A 54 -23.56 -41.23 9.67
C GLU A 54 -23.21 -40.10 10.64
N LEU A 55 -22.61 -40.43 11.79
CA LEU A 55 -22.13 -39.44 12.76
C LEU A 55 -21.03 -38.56 12.17
N GLN A 56 -20.04 -39.14 11.48
CA GLN A 56 -18.98 -38.37 10.81
C GLN A 56 -19.55 -37.44 9.73
N LYS A 57 -20.51 -37.92 8.94
CA LYS A 57 -21.21 -37.13 7.92
C LYS A 57 -22.02 -36.00 8.54
N ALA A 58 -22.74 -36.25 9.63
CA ALA A 58 -23.52 -35.24 10.33
C ALA A 58 -22.61 -34.15 10.94
N VAL A 59 -21.46 -34.52 11.51
CA VAL A 59 -20.46 -33.56 12.02
C VAL A 59 -19.83 -32.77 10.88
N ALA A 60 -19.40 -33.41 9.80
CA ALA A 60 -18.85 -32.72 8.63
C ALA A 60 -19.87 -31.75 8.00
N GLU A 61 -21.16 -32.11 8.01
CA GLU A 61 -22.23 -31.23 7.53
C GLU A 61 -22.48 -30.04 8.46
N THR A 62 -22.48 -30.21 9.79
CA THR A 62 -22.64 -29.07 10.72
C THR A 62 -21.43 -28.15 10.71
N GLU A 63 -20.20 -28.67 10.66
CA GLU A 63 -18.98 -27.90 10.46
C GLU A 63 -19.03 -27.10 9.14
N ALA A 64 -19.42 -27.74 8.04
CA ALA A 64 -19.54 -27.08 6.74
C ALA A 64 -20.71 -26.06 6.66
N ARG A 65 -21.73 -26.16 7.52
CA ARG A 65 -22.78 -25.13 7.66
C ARG A 65 -22.26 -23.95 8.48
N LEU A 66 -21.66 -24.22 9.65
CA LEU A 66 -21.14 -23.21 10.55
C LEU A 66 -20.02 -22.36 9.91
N LEU A 67 -19.14 -22.97 9.11
CA LEU A 67 -18.13 -22.24 8.33
C LEU A 67 -18.74 -21.33 7.24
N ARG A 68 -19.87 -21.74 6.63
CA ARG A 68 -20.62 -20.89 5.67
C ARG A 68 -21.32 -19.74 6.38
N GLU A 69 -21.95 -19.99 7.52
CA GLU A 69 -22.61 -18.97 8.34
C GLU A 69 -21.60 -17.94 8.87
N GLN A 70 -20.42 -18.38 9.31
CA GLN A 70 -19.31 -17.49 9.69
C GLN A 70 -18.82 -16.66 8.50
N GLY A 71 -18.57 -17.29 7.34
CA GLY A 71 -18.15 -16.58 6.13
C GLY A 71 -19.16 -15.53 5.67
N HIS A 72 -20.46 -15.86 5.68
CA HIS A 72 -21.52 -14.90 5.35
C HIS A 72 -21.63 -13.77 6.37
N ALA A 73 -21.51 -14.04 7.67
CA ALA A 73 -21.54 -12.99 8.70
C ALA A 73 -20.34 -12.04 8.60
N GLU A 74 -19.15 -12.55 8.27
CA GLU A 74 -17.95 -11.75 8.01
C GLU A 74 -18.09 -10.92 6.71
N GLU A 75 -18.62 -11.51 5.63
CA GLU A 75 -18.90 -10.81 4.37
C GLU A 75 -19.95 -9.70 4.55
N GLU A 76 -21.05 -9.96 5.27
CA GLU A 76 -22.06 -8.95 5.59
C GLU A 76 -21.51 -7.81 6.45
N ALA A 77 -20.66 -8.12 7.45
CA ALA A 77 -20.00 -7.11 8.26
C ALA A 77 -19.04 -6.23 7.43
N LEU A 78 -18.30 -6.82 6.49
CA LEU A 78 -17.45 -6.09 5.54
C LEU A 78 -18.28 -5.21 4.59
N LEU A 79 -19.39 -5.72 4.06
CA LEU A 79 -20.31 -4.94 3.21
C LEU A 79 -20.96 -3.78 3.96
N GLN A 80 -21.37 -3.98 5.22
CA GLN A 80 -21.85 -2.90 6.09
C GLN A 80 -20.75 -1.85 6.35
N ARG A 81 -19.50 -2.29 6.58
CA ARG A 81 -18.36 -1.40 6.77
C ARG A 81 -18.03 -0.60 5.51
N ILE A 82 -18.07 -1.22 4.33
CA ILE A 82 -17.88 -0.54 3.04
C ILE A 82 -18.95 0.53 2.85
N ARG A 83 -20.24 0.20 2.99
CA ARG A 83 -21.34 1.18 2.88
C ARG A 83 -21.22 2.34 3.88
N ALA A 84 -20.78 2.06 5.11
CA ALA A 84 -20.54 3.12 6.10
C ALA A 84 -19.38 4.05 5.70
N LEU A 85 -18.31 3.51 5.09
CA LEU A 85 -17.19 4.29 4.57
C LEU A 85 -17.57 5.08 3.30
N GLU A 86 -18.38 4.51 2.41
CA GLU A 86 -18.93 5.18 1.22
C GLU A 86 -19.80 6.38 1.63
N ASN A 87 -20.74 6.18 2.55
CA ASN A 87 -21.59 7.24 3.09
C ASN A 87 -20.78 8.35 3.78
N ALA A 88 -19.74 7.99 4.54
CA ALA A 88 -18.84 8.96 5.18
C ALA A 88 -18.02 9.76 4.15
N LEU A 89 -17.54 9.10 3.10
CA LEU A 89 -16.82 9.73 1.99
C LEU A 89 -17.73 10.68 1.19
N GLU A 90 -18.98 10.29 0.93
CA GLU A 90 -19.97 11.16 0.30
C GLU A 90 -20.30 12.38 1.16
N LEU A 91 -20.50 12.20 2.47
CA LEU A 91 -20.72 13.31 3.39
C LEU A 91 -19.51 14.26 3.40
N GLN A 92 -18.29 13.74 3.46
CA GLN A 92 -17.08 14.55 3.40
C GLN A 92 -16.98 15.32 2.08
N LYS A 93 -17.31 14.71 0.94
CA LYS A 93 -17.35 15.39 -0.37
C LYS A 93 -18.36 16.54 -0.37
N ARG A 94 -19.58 16.32 0.13
CA ARG A 94 -20.62 17.36 0.22
C ARG A 94 -20.17 18.52 1.11
N LEU A 95 -19.71 18.25 2.33
CA LEU A 95 -19.18 19.27 3.24
C LEU A 95 -18.00 20.04 2.65
N THR A 96 -17.13 19.38 1.87
CA THR A 96 -16.01 20.04 1.18
C THR A 96 -16.51 20.95 0.07
N GLN A 97 -17.49 20.52 -0.73
CA GLN A 97 -18.12 21.34 -1.76
C GLN A 97 -18.88 22.54 -1.17
N GLU A 98 -19.62 22.33 -0.08
CA GLU A 98 -20.31 23.38 0.67
C GLU A 98 -19.33 24.42 1.24
N ALA A 99 -18.23 23.98 1.87
CA ALA A 99 -17.19 24.88 2.38
C ALA A 99 -16.48 25.66 1.25
N LEU A 100 -16.22 25.02 0.10
CA LEU A 100 -15.67 25.70 -1.07
C LEU A 100 -16.64 26.73 -1.67
N ALA A 101 -17.94 26.40 -1.72
CA ALA A 101 -18.99 27.31 -2.17
C ALA A 101 -19.15 28.51 -1.23
N GLN A 102 -19.25 28.28 0.09
CA GLN A 102 -19.29 29.33 1.11
C GLN A 102 -18.05 30.23 1.06
N SER A 103 -16.86 29.64 0.87
CA SER A 103 -15.62 30.39 0.70
C SER A 103 -15.62 31.22 -0.60
N ALA A 104 -16.21 30.71 -1.69
CA ALA A 104 -16.37 31.46 -2.93
C ALA A 104 -17.35 32.63 -2.78
N THR A 105 -18.51 32.42 -2.16
CA THR A 105 -19.48 33.47 -1.85
C THR A 105 -18.85 34.56 -0.97
N CYS A 106 -18.17 34.18 0.11
CA CYS A 106 -17.48 35.13 0.98
C CYS A 106 -16.47 36.00 0.21
N ARG A 107 -15.64 35.40 -0.66
CA ARG A 107 -14.71 36.15 -1.55
C ARG A 107 -15.39 37.07 -2.56
N LEU A 108 -16.61 36.74 -3.00
CA LEU A 108 -17.39 37.60 -3.89
C LEU A 108 -17.98 38.78 -3.10
N GLU A 109 -18.54 38.53 -1.92
CA GLU A 109 -19.07 39.59 -1.07
C GLU A 109 -17.98 40.55 -0.56
N THR A 110 -16.76 40.09 -0.28
CA THR A 110 -15.65 41.01 0.08
C THR A 110 -15.31 41.92 -1.08
N LYS A 111 -15.16 41.36 -2.30
CA LYS A 111 -14.94 42.15 -3.53
C LYS A 111 -16.07 43.11 -3.82
N GLU A 112 -17.32 42.71 -3.56
CA GLU A 112 -18.47 43.59 -3.75
C GLU A 112 -18.47 44.75 -2.73
N ARG A 113 -18.08 44.49 -1.47
CA ARG A 113 -17.90 45.55 -0.46
C ARG A 113 -16.75 46.50 -0.83
N GLU A 114 -15.63 45.97 -1.32
CA GLU A 114 -14.49 46.77 -1.83
C GLU A 114 -14.96 47.69 -2.97
N LEU A 115 -15.59 47.14 -4.02
CA LEU A 115 -16.12 47.91 -5.16
C LEU A 115 -17.17 48.94 -4.75
N ARG A 116 -18.02 48.66 -3.75
CA ARG A 116 -18.98 49.64 -3.21
C ARG A 116 -18.26 50.80 -2.52
N VAL A 117 -17.25 50.54 -1.70
CA VAL A 117 -16.45 51.60 -1.03
C VAL A 117 -15.68 52.43 -2.05
N GLU A 118 -15.13 51.80 -3.10
CA GLU A 118 -14.49 52.50 -4.23
C GLU A 118 -15.49 53.39 -4.99
N ALA A 119 -16.70 52.89 -5.27
CA ALA A 119 -17.76 53.66 -5.92
C ALA A 119 -18.20 54.87 -5.06
N GLU A 120 -18.46 54.67 -3.77
CA GLU A 120 -18.78 55.76 -2.83
C GLU A 120 -17.62 56.77 -2.72
N HIS A 121 -16.36 56.33 -2.81
CA HIS A 121 -15.21 57.22 -2.85
C HIS A 121 -15.19 58.06 -4.14
N ALA A 122 -15.39 57.43 -5.30
CA ALA A 122 -15.50 58.12 -6.58
C ALA A 122 -16.66 59.13 -6.60
N GLU A 123 -17.84 58.77 -6.07
CA GLU A 123 -18.99 59.68 -5.95
C GLU A 123 -18.69 60.89 -5.06
N ARG A 124 -18.01 60.69 -3.91
CA ARG A 124 -17.54 61.79 -3.05
C ARG A 124 -16.56 62.71 -3.77
N VAL A 125 -15.60 62.16 -4.53
CA VAL A 125 -14.64 62.94 -5.32
C VAL A 125 -15.33 63.73 -6.44
N LEU A 126 -16.29 63.11 -7.16
CA LEU A 126 -17.08 63.80 -8.19
C LEU A 126 -17.94 64.92 -7.59
N THR A 127 -18.53 64.70 -6.41
CA THR A 127 -19.33 65.72 -5.70
C THR A 127 -18.46 66.91 -5.29
N LEU A 128 -17.31 66.67 -4.65
CA LEU A 128 -16.33 67.72 -4.29
C LEU A 128 -15.80 68.47 -5.52
N SER A 129 -15.53 67.76 -6.62
CA SER A 129 -15.10 68.36 -7.88
C SER A 129 -16.18 69.29 -8.47
N LYS A 130 -17.44 68.88 -8.40
CA LYS A 130 -18.58 69.68 -8.83
C LYS A 130 -18.76 70.94 -7.96
N GLU A 131 -18.73 70.81 -6.64
CA GLU A 131 -18.79 71.93 -5.70
C GLU A 131 -17.65 72.94 -5.93
N MET A 132 -16.43 72.45 -6.17
CA MET A 132 -15.27 73.28 -6.49
C MET A 132 -15.42 74.02 -7.83
N LEU A 133 -16.04 73.39 -8.84
CA LEU A 133 -16.34 74.04 -10.13
C LEU A 133 -17.45 75.10 -10.00
N GLU A 134 -18.50 74.82 -9.23
CA GLU A 134 -19.57 75.79 -8.93
C GLU A 134 -18.99 77.00 -8.18
N LEU A 135 -18.15 76.76 -7.16
CA LEU A 135 -17.45 77.80 -6.41
C LEU A 135 -16.51 78.63 -7.31
N LYS A 136 -15.76 77.99 -8.22
CA LYS A 136 -14.93 78.68 -9.21
C LYS A 136 -15.77 79.56 -10.15
N ALA A 137 -16.88 79.05 -10.65
CA ALA A 137 -17.79 79.82 -11.51
C ALA A 137 -18.36 81.05 -10.78
N ASP A 138 -18.69 80.92 -9.50
CA ASP A 138 -19.13 82.03 -8.63
C ASP A 138 -18.00 83.06 -8.40
N TYR A 139 -16.76 82.62 -8.17
CA TYR A 139 -15.60 83.53 -8.11
C TYR A 139 -15.37 84.27 -9.42
N GLU A 140 -15.40 83.58 -10.56
CA GLU A 140 -15.28 84.20 -11.88
C GLU A 140 -16.43 85.17 -12.18
N LYS A 141 -17.64 84.90 -11.69
CA LYS A 141 -18.80 85.80 -11.80
C LYS A 141 -18.59 87.05 -10.96
N ARG A 142 -18.12 86.93 -9.71
CA ARG A 142 -17.74 88.07 -8.84
C ARG A 142 -16.61 88.90 -9.47
N LEU A 143 -15.58 88.27 -10.02
CA LEU A 143 -14.51 88.94 -10.77
C LEU A 143 -15.03 89.70 -11.98
N ARG A 144 -15.94 89.10 -12.77
CA ARG A 144 -16.61 89.78 -13.89
C ARG A 144 -17.45 90.98 -13.43
N HIS A 145 -18.14 90.89 -12.30
CA HIS A 145 -18.87 92.02 -11.73
C HIS A 145 -17.95 93.15 -11.25
N LEU A 146 -16.80 92.84 -10.63
CA LEU A 146 -15.79 93.83 -10.26
C LEU A 146 -15.18 94.51 -11.49
N ALA A 147 -14.73 93.74 -12.49
CA ALA A 147 -14.19 94.27 -13.75
C ALA A 147 -15.22 95.13 -14.51
N SER A 148 -16.52 94.83 -14.39
CA SER A 148 -17.61 95.63 -14.97
C SER A 148 -17.90 96.93 -14.21
N HIS A 149 -17.44 97.06 -12.96
CA HIS A 149 -17.54 98.30 -12.17
C HIS A 149 -16.29 99.19 -12.27
N GLU A 150 -15.12 98.63 -12.64
CA GLU A 150 -13.85 99.39 -12.73
C GLU A 150 -13.64 100.16 -14.04
N THR A 151 -14.51 100.01 -15.04
CA THR A 151 -14.47 100.84 -16.26
C THR A 151 -15.88 101.37 -16.62
N PRO A 152 -16.10 102.70 -16.78
CA PRO A 152 -15.12 103.79 -16.92
C PRO A 152 -15.29 104.97 -15.92
N GLN A 153 -14.24 105.30 -15.14
CA GLN A 153 -14.15 106.64 -14.52
C GLN A 153 -12.74 107.21 -14.27
N TRP A 154 -11.67 106.42 -14.37
CA TRP A 154 -10.28 106.88 -14.15
C TRP A 154 -9.65 107.67 -15.32
N GLY A 155 -10.41 107.98 -16.37
CA GLY A 155 -9.88 108.50 -17.64
C GLY A 155 -9.92 110.02 -17.86
N GLN A 156 -10.47 110.83 -16.94
CA GLN A 156 -10.89 112.20 -17.31
C GLN A 156 -10.63 113.34 -16.30
N LEU A 157 -9.75 113.17 -15.31
CA LEU A 157 -9.26 114.29 -14.47
C LEU A 157 -7.74 114.24 -14.28
N SER A 158 -6.99 114.81 -15.23
CA SER A 158 -5.59 115.21 -15.01
C SER A 158 -5.12 116.30 -16.00
N GLN A 159 -5.94 117.34 -16.18
CA GLN A 159 -5.53 118.55 -16.89
C GLN A 159 -6.39 119.76 -16.47
N GLU A 160 -5.94 120.50 -15.44
CA GLU A 160 -5.84 121.98 -15.39
C GLU A 160 -5.17 122.38 -14.05
N GLY A 161 -4.73 123.64 -13.95
CA GLY A 161 -3.95 124.18 -12.82
C GLY A 161 -4.71 124.56 -11.52
N PRO A 162 -4.03 125.21 -10.57
CA PRO A 162 -4.44 125.25 -9.16
C PRO A 162 -5.30 126.47 -8.77
N GLU A 163 -6.24 126.28 -7.83
CA GLU A 163 -6.39 127.08 -6.58
C GLU A 163 -7.59 126.59 -5.71
N PRO A 164 -7.68 126.97 -4.42
CA PRO A 164 -8.47 126.22 -3.45
C PRO A 164 -9.90 126.73 -3.24
N LYS A 165 -10.85 125.79 -3.13
CA LYS A 165 -12.04 125.89 -2.26
C LYS A 165 -12.53 124.49 -1.91
N GLY A 166 -12.88 124.28 -0.65
CA GLY A 166 -13.15 122.95 -0.12
C GLY A 166 -14.53 122.40 -0.48
N GLU A 167 -14.56 121.15 -0.92
CA GLU A 167 -15.75 120.30 -0.86
C GLU A 167 -15.52 119.18 0.18
N PRO A 168 -16.39 119.03 1.20
CA PRO A 168 -16.22 117.98 2.21
C PRO A 168 -16.52 116.54 1.76
N GLY A 169 -17.03 116.33 0.53
CA GLY A 169 -17.61 115.05 0.08
C GLY A 169 -16.61 113.90 -0.07
N HIS A 170 -15.57 114.08 -0.90
CA HIS A 170 -14.58 113.04 -1.22
C HIS A 170 -13.83 112.47 0.00
N GLY A 171 -13.73 113.24 1.09
CA GLY A 171 -13.15 112.77 2.34
C GLY A 171 -14.07 111.85 3.16
N HIS A 172 -15.39 111.89 2.97
CA HIS A 172 -16.33 110.95 3.61
C HIS A 172 -16.29 109.60 2.90
N GLU A 173 -16.48 109.59 1.59
CA GLU A 173 -16.45 108.36 0.77
C GLU A 173 -15.14 107.58 0.93
N MET A 174 -14.00 108.26 0.96
CA MET A 174 -12.69 107.64 1.22
C MET A 174 -12.62 107.02 2.64
N ARG A 175 -13.27 107.61 3.64
CA ARG A 175 -13.35 107.04 5.00
C ARG A 175 -14.28 105.83 5.06
N ASP A 176 -15.41 105.89 4.37
CA ASP A 176 -16.36 104.77 4.27
C ASP A 176 -15.73 103.57 3.55
N VAL A 177 -14.98 103.80 2.47
CA VAL A 177 -14.18 102.77 1.78
C VAL A 177 -13.09 102.20 2.70
N LEU A 178 -12.40 103.02 3.49
CA LEU A 178 -11.40 102.53 4.45
C LEU A 178 -12.01 101.66 5.55
N LEU A 179 -13.16 102.06 6.10
CA LEU A 179 -13.91 101.27 7.09
C LEU A 179 -14.42 99.95 6.50
N GLU A 180 -14.91 99.96 5.25
CA GLU A 180 -15.34 98.75 4.55
C GLU A 180 -14.17 97.81 4.24
N VAL A 181 -13.00 98.35 3.86
CA VAL A 181 -11.77 97.55 3.70
C VAL A 181 -11.30 96.97 5.05
N GLU A 182 -11.46 97.68 6.17
CA GLU A 182 -11.20 97.14 7.51
C GLU A 182 -12.19 96.04 7.91
N ARG A 183 -13.48 96.22 7.60
CA ARG A 183 -14.53 95.20 7.75
C ARG A 183 -14.18 93.94 6.96
N LEU A 184 -13.86 94.09 5.66
CA LEU A 184 -13.49 92.99 4.77
C LEU A 184 -12.17 92.32 5.19
N ARG A 185 -11.18 93.05 5.74
CA ARG A 185 -9.98 92.43 6.33
C ARG A 185 -10.34 91.58 7.55
N ALA A 186 -11.20 92.06 8.43
CA ALA A 186 -11.65 91.31 9.60
C ALA A 186 -12.44 90.05 9.20
N GLU A 187 -13.34 90.15 8.22
CA GLU A 187 -14.06 89.01 7.64
C GLU A 187 -13.13 88.01 6.96
N ASN A 188 -12.15 88.48 6.19
CA ASN A 188 -11.18 87.60 5.52
C ASN A 188 -10.27 86.89 6.53
N GLN A 189 -9.82 87.57 7.59
CA GLN A 189 -9.12 86.94 8.72
C GLN A 189 -9.99 85.93 9.46
N GLN A 190 -11.29 86.19 9.61
CA GLN A 190 -12.22 85.26 10.25
C GLN A 190 -12.46 84.02 9.38
N LEU A 191 -12.75 84.21 8.09
CA LEU A 191 -12.86 83.12 7.11
C LEU A 191 -11.59 82.27 7.06
N SER A 192 -10.40 82.89 7.07
CA SER A 192 -9.12 82.18 7.10
C SER A 192 -8.98 81.28 8.34
N LYS A 193 -9.38 81.77 9.53
CA LYS A 193 -9.42 80.97 10.77
C LYS A 193 -10.46 79.84 10.69
N ASP A 194 -11.62 80.08 10.09
CA ASP A 194 -12.67 79.07 9.97
C ASP A 194 -12.36 78.01 8.92
N TYR A 195 -11.63 78.35 7.86
CA TYR A 195 -11.03 77.38 6.94
C TYR A 195 -9.92 76.56 7.61
N ALA A 196 -9.05 77.18 8.43
CA ALA A 196 -8.04 76.46 9.20
C ALA A 196 -8.68 75.44 10.17
N ARG A 197 -9.70 75.86 10.93
CA ARG A 197 -10.48 74.96 11.80
C ARG A 197 -11.12 73.80 11.04
N LYS A 198 -11.77 74.07 9.89
CA LYS A 198 -12.35 73.01 9.06
C LYS A 198 -11.29 72.03 8.52
N ALA A 199 -10.10 72.51 8.17
CA ALA A 199 -9.00 71.66 7.75
C ALA A 199 -8.50 70.77 8.91
N GLU A 200 -8.34 71.33 10.11
CA GLU A 200 -7.98 70.59 11.33
C GLU A 200 -9.07 69.56 11.71
N GLU A 201 -10.35 69.91 11.64
CA GLU A 201 -11.47 69.00 11.90
C GLU A 201 -11.51 67.84 10.90
N LEU A 202 -11.34 68.13 9.60
CA LEU A 202 -11.27 67.12 8.55
C LEU A 202 -10.06 66.20 8.73
N GLN A 203 -8.88 66.76 8.99
CA GLN A 203 -7.68 65.97 9.29
C GLN A 203 -7.92 65.03 10.48
N ALA A 204 -8.49 65.55 11.57
CA ALA A 204 -8.82 64.74 12.74
C ALA A 204 -9.89 63.67 12.45
N THR A 205 -10.82 63.89 11.51
CA THR A 205 -11.72 62.80 11.06
C THR A 205 -10.98 61.73 10.26
N TYR A 206 -10.12 62.10 9.31
CA TYR A 206 -9.30 61.13 8.57
C TYR A 206 -8.37 60.33 9.49
N GLU A 207 -7.77 60.95 10.51
CA GLU A 207 -6.95 60.27 11.52
C GLU A 207 -7.78 59.28 12.35
N ARG A 208 -9.01 59.65 12.77
CA ARG A 208 -9.93 58.74 13.49
C ARG A 208 -10.40 57.58 12.61
N ASP A 209 -10.75 57.84 11.35
CA ASP A 209 -11.26 56.81 10.44
C ASP A 209 -10.16 55.82 10.05
N THR A 210 -8.94 56.30 9.80
CA THR A 210 -7.78 55.43 9.54
C THR A 210 -7.36 54.63 10.79
N GLU A 211 -7.49 55.20 11.99
CA GLU A 211 -7.33 54.48 13.26
C GLU A 211 -8.41 53.40 13.43
N ALA A 212 -9.69 53.71 13.18
CA ALA A 212 -10.79 52.76 13.27
C ALA A 212 -10.63 51.59 12.29
N ILE A 213 -10.23 51.86 11.04
CA ILE A 213 -9.90 50.82 10.04
C ILE A 213 -8.74 49.94 10.52
N ARG A 214 -7.67 50.54 11.08
CA ARG A 214 -6.52 49.80 11.61
C ARG A 214 -6.91 48.90 12.78
N GLN A 215 -7.76 49.39 13.68
CA GLN A 215 -8.27 48.64 14.82
C GLN A 215 -9.19 47.49 14.38
N ALA A 216 -10.11 47.73 13.44
CA ALA A 216 -10.96 46.69 12.87
C ALA A 216 -10.14 45.60 12.15
N MET A 217 -9.10 45.99 11.40
CA MET A 217 -8.17 45.03 10.78
C MET A 217 -7.36 44.24 11.83
N GLN A 218 -6.88 44.89 12.89
CA GLN A 218 -6.17 44.22 13.98
C GLN A 218 -7.09 43.24 14.73
N GLN A 219 -8.35 43.61 14.97
CA GLN A 219 -9.35 42.75 15.59
C GLN A 219 -9.63 41.52 14.71
N SER A 220 -9.93 41.69 13.42
CA SER A 220 -10.20 40.56 12.52
C SER A 220 -9.02 39.59 12.38
N VAL A 221 -7.78 40.10 12.38
CA VAL A 221 -6.56 39.26 12.42
C VAL A 221 -6.46 38.51 13.74
N SER A 222 -6.74 39.15 14.87
CA SER A 222 -6.70 38.49 16.19
C SER A 222 -7.78 37.41 16.35
N GLU A 223 -8.99 37.64 15.82
CA GLU A 223 -10.08 36.68 15.79
C GLU A 223 -9.76 35.49 14.88
N ALA A 224 -9.19 35.75 13.69
CA ALA A 224 -8.75 34.70 12.78
C ALA A 224 -7.64 33.82 13.38
N LEU A 225 -6.68 34.42 14.10
CA LEU A 225 -5.64 33.70 14.84
C LEU A 225 -6.23 32.85 15.98
N TRP A 226 -7.15 33.42 16.77
CA TRP A 226 -7.85 32.69 17.84
C TRP A 226 -8.64 31.50 17.29
N GLN A 227 -9.41 31.71 16.22
CA GLN A 227 -10.17 30.67 15.52
C GLN A 227 -9.28 29.58 14.91
N TRP A 228 -8.09 29.93 14.41
CA TRP A 228 -7.11 28.95 13.95
C TRP A 228 -6.54 28.13 15.12
N GLN A 229 -6.18 28.79 16.22
CA GLN A 229 -5.63 28.15 17.41
C GLN A 229 -6.65 27.21 18.07
N GLU A 230 -7.93 27.61 18.17
CA GLU A 230 -9.02 26.77 18.66
C GLU A 230 -9.14 25.48 17.83
N LYS A 231 -9.26 25.61 16.50
CA LYS A 231 -9.30 24.48 15.55
C LYS A 231 -8.06 23.59 15.63
N GLU A 232 -6.87 24.17 15.80
CA GLU A 232 -5.64 23.41 16.01
C GLU A 232 -5.71 22.60 17.30
N THR A 233 -6.14 23.19 18.42
CA THR A 233 -6.26 22.45 19.69
C THR A 233 -7.31 21.34 19.62
N ASP A 234 -8.42 21.54 18.92
CA ASP A 234 -9.45 20.51 18.77
C ASP A 234 -9.01 19.38 17.84
N LEU A 235 -8.29 19.67 16.75
CA LEU A 235 -7.63 18.64 15.96
C LEU A 235 -6.63 17.83 16.79
N ARG A 236 -5.79 18.50 17.60
CA ARG A 236 -4.86 17.82 18.52
C ARG A 236 -5.59 16.92 19.52
N LYS A 237 -6.67 17.37 20.16
CA LYS A 237 -7.51 16.55 21.06
C LYS A 237 -8.10 15.34 20.32
N ASN A 238 -8.65 15.55 19.13
CA ASN A 238 -9.24 14.48 18.31
C ASN A 238 -8.20 13.41 17.93
N PHE A 239 -7.00 13.82 17.49
CA PHE A 239 -5.91 12.88 17.23
C PHE A 239 -5.44 12.17 18.50
N GLN A 240 -5.34 12.85 19.64
CA GLN A 240 -4.96 12.22 20.91
C GLN A 240 -5.99 11.16 21.37
N VAL A 241 -7.29 11.42 21.19
CA VAL A 241 -8.35 10.42 21.44
C VAL A 241 -8.21 9.23 20.48
N GLN A 242 -8.01 9.46 19.18
CA GLN A 242 -7.78 8.38 18.21
C GLN A 242 -6.52 7.56 18.54
N GLU A 243 -5.42 8.21 18.90
CA GLU A 243 -4.18 7.53 19.29
C GLU A 243 -4.40 6.68 20.55
N SER A 244 -5.06 7.22 21.59
CA SER A 244 -5.36 6.45 22.80
C SER A 244 -6.25 5.22 22.53
N ALA A 245 -7.20 5.33 21.60
CA ALA A 245 -8.07 4.24 21.18
C ALA A 245 -7.29 3.16 20.41
N LEU A 246 -6.38 3.56 19.52
CA LEU A 246 -5.48 2.64 18.81
C LEU A 246 -4.50 1.95 19.77
N GLN A 247 -3.88 2.70 20.70
CA GLN A 247 -3.04 2.12 21.76
C GLN A 247 -3.82 1.13 22.63
N ALA A 248 -5.09 1.39 22.94
CA ALA A 248 -5.94 0.45 23.69
C ALA A 248 -6.24 -0.84 22.89
N GLN A 249 -6.45 -0.73 21.58
CA GLN A 249 -6.59 -1.90 20.71
C GLN A 249 -5.28 -2.71 20.62
N VAL A 250 -4.14 -2.05 20.49
CA VAL A 250 -2.82 -2.70 20.51
C VAL A 250 -2.62 -3.47 21.82
N ARG A 251 -2.83 -2.84 22.99
CA ARG A 251 -2.74 -3.51 24.30
C ARG A 251 -3.68 -4.73 24.44
N LYS A 252 -4.88 -4.66 23.85
CA LYS A 252 -5.79 -5.82 23.82
C LYS A 252 -5.22 -6.95 22.96
N LEU A 253 -4.73 -6.65 21.77
CA LEU A 253 -4.15 -7.64 20.86
C LEU A 253 -2.85 -8.25 21.42
N GLU A 254 -2.03 -7.46 22.12
CA GLU A 254 -0.86 -7.93 22.87
C GLU A 254 -1.29 -8.96 23.94
N GLY A 255 -2.29 -8.63 24.77
CA GLY A 255 -2.84 -9.56 25.76
C GLY A 255 -3.45 -10.84 25.16
N ASP A 256 -4.15 -10.74 24.03
CA ASP A 256 -4.69 -11.89 23.28
C ASP A 256 -3.55 -12.77 22.73
N LEU A 257 -2.46 -12.18 22.25
CA LEU A 257 -1.26 -12.89 21.79
C LEU A 257 -0.52 -13.57 22.95
N GLU A 258 -0.37 -12.92 24.10
CA GLU A 258 0.19 -13.54 25.31
C GLU A 258 -0.67 -14.72 25.82
N HIS A 259 -1.99 -14.59 25.76
CA HIS A 259 -2.91 -15.68 26.11
C HIS A 259 -2.75 -16.87 25.15
N ARG A 260 -2.69 -16.61 23.83
CA ARG A 260 -2.40 -17.64 22.82
C ARG A 260 -1.02 -18.27 23.03
N GLY A 261 0.00 -17.48 23.38
CA GLY A 261 1.35 -17.94 23.69
C GLY A 261 1.40 -18.89 24.90
N ARG A 262 0.63 -18.58 25.96
CA ARG A 262 0.41 -19.49 27.09
C ARG A 262 -0.26 -20.79 26.66
N LYS A 263 -1.36 -20.72 25.90
CA LYS A 263 -2.07 -21.91 25.38
C LYS A 263 -1.19 -22.80 24.51
N ILE A 264 -0.37 -22.21 23.63
CA ILE A 264 0.63 -22.93 22.82
C ILE A 264 1.68 -23.60 23.72
N SER A 265 2.13 -22.94 24.78
CA SER A 265 3.11 -23.49 25.72
C SER A 265 2.55 -24.69 26.49
N ASP A 266 1.29 -24.66 26.89
CA ASP A 266 0.65 -25.78 27.58
C ASP A 266 0.34 -26.95 26.62
N LEU A 267 -0.04 -26.66 25.36
CA LEU A 267 -0.14 -27.68 24.31
C LEU A 267 1.22 -28.33 24.01
N LYS A 268 2.33 -27.57 24.01
CA LYS A 268 3.69 -28.12 23.89
C LYS A 268 4.03 -29.05 25.06
N LYS A 269 3.71 -28.68 26.30
CA LYS A 269 3.88 -29.56 27.47
C LYS A 269 3.06 -30.84 27.35
N TYR A 270 1.81 -30.74 26.87
CA TYR A 270 0.95 -31.90 26.66
C TYR A 270 1.49 -32.84 25.57
N ALA A 271 1.93 -32.29 24.43
CA ALA A 271 2.55 -33.06 23.35
C ALA A 271 3.85 -33.75 23.81
N GLN A 272 4.65 -33.09 24.66
CA GLN A 272 5.85 -33.69 25.25
C GLN A 272 5.52 -34.86 26.20
N LYS A 273 4.51 -34.71 27.07
CA LYS A 273 4.00 -35.82 27.91
C LYS A 273 3.47 -37.00 27.09
N LEU A 274 2.79 -36.71 25.98
CA LEU A 274 2.31 -37.74 25.06
C LEU A 274 3.48 -38.50 24.42
N LYS A 275 4.52 -37.78 23.99
CA LYS A 275 5.75 -38.36 23.44
C LYS A 275 6.49 -39.23 24.45
N GLU A 276 6.62 -38.79 25.70
CA GLU A 276 7.17 -39.58 26.80
C GLU A 276 6.36 -40.88 27.00
N ARG A 277 5.03 -40.77 27.03
CA ARG A 277 4.16 -41.95 27.15
C ARG A 277 4.27 -42.92 25.98
N THR A 278 4.45 -42.44 24.75
CA THR A 278 4.73 -43.30 23.59
C THR A 278 6.09 -44.00 23.73
N GLN A 279 7.12 -43.31 24.23
CA GLN A 279 8.43 -43.90 24.49
C GLN A 279 8.37 -44.99 25.57
N ASP A 280 7.63 -44.78 26.66
CA ASP A 280 7.40 -45.80 27.69
C ASP A 280 6.74 -47.06 27.09
N LEU A 281 5.72 -46.88 26.24
CA LEU A 281 5.01 -47.98 25.58
C LEU A 281 5.91 -48.71 24.57
N ASP A 282 6.77 -47.99 23.84
CA ASP A 282 7.77 -48.59 22.95
C ASP A 282 8.82 -49.42 23.70
N VAL A 283 9.17 -49.03 24.93
CA VAL A 283 10.05 -49.82 25.82
C VAL A 283 9.32 -51.08 26.29
N GLN A 284 8.10 -50.96 26.81
CA GLN A 284 7.28 -52.11 27.23
C GLN A 284 7.04 -53.10 26.09
N LEU A 285 6.82 -52.61 24.86
CA LEU A 285 6.69 -53.47 23.66
C LEU A 285 7.99 -54.17 23.27
N LYS A 286 9.16 -53.60 23.55
CA LYS A 286 10.46 -54.28 23.34
C LYS A 286 10.70 -55.34 24.41
N GLU A 287 10.41 -55.02 25.67
CA GLU A 287 10.52 -55.95 26.80
C GLU A 287 9.61 -57.18 26.58
N ALA A 288 8.31 -56.97 26.29
CA ALA A 288 7.38 -58.05 25.99
C ALA A 288 7.80 -58.91 24.77
N ARG A 289 8.46 -58.31 23.76
CA ARG A 289 9.04 -59.05 22.62
C ARG A 289 10.25 -59.87 23.03
N GLN A 290 11.11 -59.34 23.90
CA GLN A 290 12.27 -60.04 24.44
C GLN A 290 11.82 -61.24 25.28
N GLU A 291 10.90 -61.04 26.23
CA GLU A 291 10.29 -62.11 27.03
C GLU A 291 9.64 -63.19 26.16
N ASN A 292 8.90 -62.81 25.12
CA ASN A 292 8.31 -63.76 24.17
C ASN A 292 9.39 -64.59 23.45
N SER A 293 10.51 -63.97 23.07
CA SER A 293 11.64 -64.68 22.45
C SER A 293 12.32 -65.66 23.41
N GLU A 294 12.41 -65.30 24.69
CA GLU A 294 12.97 -66.15 25.75
C GLU A 294 12.05 -67.33 26.04
N LEU A 295 10.74 -67.09 26.19
CA LEU A 295 9.71 -68.13 26.32
C LEU A 295 9.68 -69.07 25.11
N LYS A 296 9.86 -68.55 23.89
CA LYS A 296 10.01 -69.38 22.69
C LYS A 296 11.26 -70.25 22.73
N SER A 297 12.36 -69.75 23.30
CA SER A 297 13.60 -70.51 23.48
C SER A 297 13.49 -71.60 24.55
N THR A 298 12.78 -71.33 25.66
CA THR A 298 12.56 -72.30 26.74
C THR A 298 11.57 -73.38 26.30
N ALA A 299 10.49 -73.00 25.60
CA ALA A 299 9.56 -73.94 24.96
C ALA A 299 10.29 -74.88 23.99
N LYS A 300 11.21 -74.36 23.16
CA LYS A 300 12.04 -75.19 22.27
C LYS A 300 12.90 -76.19 23.06
N LYS A 301 13.61 -75.74 24.11
CA LYS A 301 14.42 -76.61 24.99
C LYS A 301 13.58 -77.69 25.69
N LEU A 302 12.34 -77.36 26.09
CA LEU A 302 11.42 -78.34 26.67
C LEU A 302 10.92 -79.35 25.63
N GLY A 303 10.65 -78.92 24.40
CA GLY A 303 10.32 -79.80 23.27
C GLY A 303 11.46 -80.77 22.93
N GLU A 304 12.71 -80.29 22.92
CA GLU A 304 13.91 -81.13 22.74
C GLU A 304 14.07 -82.17 23.86
N LYS A 305 13.88 -81.78 25.13
CA LYS A 305 13.86 -82.71 26.28
C LYS A 305 12.74 -83.74 26.18
N LEU A 306 11.54 -83.33 25.74
CA LEU A 306 10.40 -84.23 25.56
C LEU A 306 10.65 -85.24 24.43
N ALA A 307 11.28 -84.83 23.32
CA ALA A 307 11.69 -85.73 22.26
C ALA A 307 12.69 -86.78 22.77
N ILE A 308 13.74 -86.35 23.50
CA ILE A 308 14.72 -87.27 24.12
C ILE A 308 14.06 -88.23 25.12
N ALA A 309 13.08 -87.77 25.90
CA ALA A 309 12.33 -88.63 26.83
C ALA A 309 11.47 -89.66 26.07
N LYS A 310 10.81 -89.24 24.99
CA LYS A 310 10.06 -90.13 24.09
C LYS A 310 10.96 -91.18 23.45
N ASP A 311 12.14 -90.80 22.95
CA ASP A 311 13.10 -91.74 22.35
C ASP A 311 13.64 -92.75 23.37
N ARG A 312 13.89 -92.33 24.62
CA ARG A 312 14.24 -93.24 25.72
C ARG A 312 13.11 -94.22 26.05
N LEU A 313 11.86 -93.77 26.04
CA LEU A 313 10.70 -94.64 26.27
C LEU A 313 10.52 -95.64 25.11
N MET A 314 10.67 -95.20 23.86
CA MET A 314 10.67 -96.08 22.68
C MET A 314 11.81 -97.12 22.73
N LEU A 315 13.00 -96.74 23.22
CA LEU A 315 14.11 -97.67 23.48
C LEU A 315 13.76 -98.64 24.61
N GLN A 316 13.11 -98.17 25.69
CA GLN A 316 12.67 -99.02 26.79
C GLN A 316 11.61 -100.02 26.33
N GLU A 317 10.61 -99.64 25.52
CA GLU A 317 9.68 -100.58 24.87
C GLU A 317 10.44 -101.62 24.04
N ARG A 318 11.43 -101.19 23.23
CA ARG A 318 12.33 -102.09 22.47
C ARG A 318 13.23 -102.98 23.33
N HIS A 319 13.40 -102.68 24.63
CA HIS A 319 14.13 -103.51 25.60
C HIS A 319 13.22 -104.37 26.49
N VAL A 320 11.92 -104.05 26.55
CA VAL A 320 10.89 -104.86 27.21
C VAL A 320 10.34 -105.93 26.26
N THR A 321 10.31 -105.66 24.94
CA THR A 321 9.87 -106.65 23.94
C THR A 321 10.72 -107.93 23.90
N PRO A 322 12.08 -107.93 24.04
CA PRO A 322 12.85 -109.17 24.08
C PRO A 322 12.69 -109.92 25.42
N LYS A 323 12.63 -109.18 26.53
CA LYS A 323 12.54 -109.77 27.88
C LYS A 323 11.16 -110.37 28.22
N THR A 324 10.15 -110.10 27.41
CA THR A 324 8.82 -110.71 27.53
C THR A 324 8.73 -112.08 26.84
N ASP A 325 9.69 -112.38 25.95
CA ASP A 325 9.80 -113.66 25.22
C ASP A 325 10.84 -114.63 25.80
N GLU A 326 11.78 -114.16 26.65
CA GLU A 326 12.81 -115.02 27.28
C GLU A 326 12.45 -115.55 28.68
N MET A 327 11.38 -115.09 29.33
CA MET A 327 10.97 -115.54 30.69
C MET A 327 9.65 -116.34 30.71
N LYS A 328 9.26 -117.00 29.61
CA LYS A 328 8.02 -117.79 29.51
C LYS A 328 8.22 -119.29 29.22
N THR A 329 9.44 -119.79 29.34
CA THR A 329 9.82 -121.08 28.71
C THR A 329 10.49 -122.10 29.65
N GLU A 330 10.48 -121.93 30.98
CA GLU A 330 11.29 -122.81 31.86
C GLU A 330 10.72 -123.24 33.24
N LEU A 331 9.47 -122.91 33.60
CA LEU A 331 8.83 -123.43 34.82
C LEU A 331 7.36 -123.86 34.60
N VAL A 332 7.14 -124.78 33.67
CA VAL A 332 5.91 -125.59 33.57
C VAL A 332 6.25 -127.07 33.46
N ALA A 333 6.68 -127.64 34.58
CA ALA A 333 6.66 -129.07 34.87
C ALA A 333 6.61 -129.24 36.40
N GLU A 334 5.77 -130.15 36.90
CA GLU A 334 5.58 -130.48 38.33
C GLU A 334 5.14 -129.30 39.23
N ASN A 335 3.86 -129.10 39.52
CA ASN A 335 3.09 -130.06 40.30
C ASN A 335 1.56 -129.92 40.11
N GLU A 336 0.89 -131.05 40.29
CA GLU A 336 -0.54 -131.25 40.13
C GLU A 336 -1.28 -131.11 41.48
N VAL A 337 -2.63 -131.14 41.45
CA VAL A 337 -3.54 -131.36 42.60
C VAL A 337 -3.97 -130.13 43.45
N LEU A 338 -5.10 -129.56 42.99
CA LEU A 338 -6.33 -129.28 43.79
C LEU A 338 -6.43 -128.02 44.68
N GLY A 339 -7.21 -127.04 44.22
CA GLY A 339 -7.73 -125.94 45.04
C GLY A 339 -8.66 -124.99 44.26
N LYS A 340 -9.98 -125.23 44.30
CA LYS A 340 -10.99 -124.49 43.49
C LYS A 340 -11.24 -123.08 44.03
N ALA A 341 -11.35 -122.08 43.14
CA ALA A 341 -12.58 -121.32 42.86
C ALA A 341 -12.30 -120.08 41.99
N ASN A 342 -13.13 -119.88 40.96
CA ASN A 342 -13.84 -118.62 40.58
C ASN A 342 -13.08 -117.28 40.78
N ASP A 343 -12.96 -116.32 39.87
CA ASP A 343 -13.56 -116.03 38.56
C ASP A 343 -12.68 -114.94 37.86
N LEU A 344 -12.81 -114.56 36.58
CA LEU A 344 -13.83 -114.84 35.57
C LEU A 344 -13.20 -115.11 34.18
N GLU A 345 -14.05 -115.62 33.30
CA GLU A 345 -13.88 -116.03 31.91
C GLU A 345 -13.42 -114.95 30.89
N GLY A 346 -12.36 -115.25 30.15
CA GLY A 346 -12.03 -114.58 28.89
C GLY A 346 -11.35 -115.55 27.92
N ARG A 347 -12.09 -116.09 26.94
CA ARG A 347 -11.64 -116.94 25.81
C ARG A 347 -12.87 -117.24 24.91
N SER A 348 -12.80 -117.62 23.63
CA SER A 348 -11.75 -117.69 22.59
C SER A 348 -12.49 -117.83 21.23
N LEU A 349 -11.95 -117.56 20.03
CA LEU A 349 -11.08 -118.38 19.16
C LEU A 349 -10.89 -117.52 17.87
N HIS A 350 -9.72 -117.37 17.22
CA HIS A 350 -9.01 -118.31 16.32
C HIS A 350 -9.89 -118.82 15.14
N PRO A 351 -9.42 -118.95 13.86
CA PRO A 351 -8.04 -119.32 13.46
C PRO A 351 -7.41 -118.68 12.18
N GLN A 352 -6.12 -119.00 11.95
CA GLN A 352 -5.41 -119.26 10.65
C GLN A 352 -5.51 -118.25 9.47
N GLN A 353 -4.47 -117.92 8.68
CA GLN A 353 -3.34 -118.74 8.19
C GLN A 353 -2.28 -117.87 7.46
N ASP A 354 -0.98 -118.20 7.62
CA ASP A 354 0.14 -117.89 6.71
C ASP A 354 0.10 -118.85 5.46
N PRO A 355 1.01 -118.82 4.43
CA PRO A 355 2.28 -118.08 4.26
C PRO A 355 2.56 -117.45 2.86
N ASN A 356 3.59 -116.59 2.75
CA ASN A 356 4.80 -116.88 1.94
C ASN A 356 5.82 -115.71 1.89
N PHE A 357 7.04 -115.98 2.40
CA PHE A 357 8.28 -115.32 1.97
C PHE A 357 8.78 -115.99 0.67
N PRO A 358 9.53 -115.27 -0.19
CA PRO A 358 11.00 -115.29 -0.13
C PRO A 358 11.64 -113.90 -0.41
N LYS A 359 12.93 -113.60 -0.17
CA LYS A 359 14.03 -114.17 0.65
C LYS A 359 15.24 -113.22 0.49
N GLU A 360 16.14 -113.17 1.47
CA GLU A 360 17.51 -112.61 1.39
C GLU A 360 17.73 -111.07 1.20
N CYS A 361 18.13 -110.42 2.30
CA CYS A 361 19.35 -109.60 2.51
C CYS A 361 20.15 -109.06 1.29
N PRO A 362 20.80 -107.87 1.38
CA PRO A 362 21.53 -107.44 2.59
C PRO A 362 21.47 -105.95 2.99
N CYS A 363 21.88 -105.68 4.24
CA CYS A 363 22.20 -104.33 4.70
C CYS A 363 23.47 -103.79 4.02
N THR A 364 23.34 -102.70 3.26
CA THR A 364 24.46 -101.79 2.97
C THR A 364 24.02 -100.34 3.16
N LYS A 365 24.92 -99.53 3.75
CA LYS A 365 24.65 -98.14 4.15
C LYS A 365 24.49 -97.24 2.91
N GLY A 366 23.34 -96.57 2.81
CA GLY A 366 23.06 -95.51 1.83
C GLY A 366 21.79 -94.77 2.27
N GLY A 367 21.92 -93.50 2.64
CA GLY A 367 20.87 -92.80 3.40
C GLY A 367 19.88 -91.96 2.55
N PRO A 368 18.74 -91.56 3.14
CA PRO A 368 17.88 -90.49 2.62
C PRO A 368 17.91 -89.19 3.47
N GLU A 369 18.86 -89.01 4.40
CA GLU A 369 18.98 -87.75 5.16
C GLU A 369 19.32 -86.51 4.30
N THR A 370 19.83 -86.73 3.09
CA THR A 370 20.11 -85.67 2.11
C THR A 370 18.87 -85.24 1.32
N GLN A 371 17.71 -85.85 1.54
CA GLN A 371 16.46 -85.48 0.87
C GLN A 371 15.57 -84.60 1.75
N THR A 372 15.26 -85.01 2.99
CA THR A 372 14.47 -84.17 3.93
C THR A 372 15.18 -82.87 4.32
N LYS A 373 16.53 -82.86 4.40
CA LYS A 373 17.29 -81.60 4.59
C LYS A 373 17.23 -80.68 3.35
N LYS A 374 17.10 -81.24 2.13
CA LYS A 374 16.89 -80.46 0.90
C LYS A 374 15.46 -79.94 0.78
N GLU A 375 14.47 -80.75 1.15
CA GLU A 375 13.06 -80.34 1.17
C GLU A 375 12.84 -79.18 2.15
N ALA A 376 13.40 -79.24 3.36
CA ALA A 376 13.37 -78.13 4.32
C ALA A 376 14.15 -76.87 3.84
N SER A 377 15.25 -77.02 3.11
CA SER A 377 15.94 -75.86 2.50
C SER A 377 15.13 -75.26 1.35
N ILE A 378 14.47 -76.09 0.53
CA ILE A 378 13.60 -75.64 -0.56
C ILE A 378 12.37 -74.91 0.00
N GLU A 379 11.76 -75.42 1.06
CA GLU A 379 10.60 -74.79 1.72
C GLU A 379 10.99 -73.46 2.40
N THR A 380 12.14 -73.37 3.05
CA THR A 380 12.63 -72.11 3.64
C THR A 380 13.08 -71.09 2.59
N GLU A 381 13.66 -71.53 1.47
CA GLU A 381 13.93 -70.66 0.31
C GLU A 381 12.64 -70.19 -0.38
N TYR A 382 11.64 -71.05 -0.51
CA TYR A 382 10.31 -70.69 -1.04
C TYR A 382 9.63 -69.63 -0.15
N MET A 383 9.59 -69.84 1.16
CA MET A 383 9.04 -68.86 2.11
C MET A 383 9.83 -67.54 2.09
N LYS A 384 11.17 -67.59 2.01
CA LYS A 384 12.01 -66.39 1.86
C LYS A 384 11.66 -65.63 0.58
N LYS A 385 11.52 -66.33 -0.55
CA LYS A 385 11.14 -65.74 -1.84
C LYS A 385 9.74 -65.12 -1.79
N GLN A 386 8.79 -65.77 -1.11
CA GLN A 386 7.46 -65.23 -0.88
C GLN A 386 7.52 -63.92 -0.08
N TYR A 387 8.28 -63.87 1.02
CA TYR A 387 8.49 -62.62 1.78
C TYR A 387 9.18 -61.54 0.95
N GLU A 388 10.13 -61.87 0.08
CA GLU A 388 10.77 -60.94 -0.86
C GLU A 388 9.82 -60.44 -1.95
N GLU A 389 8.82 -61.22 -2.35
CA GLU A 389 7.74 -60.80 -3.26
C GLU A 389 6.74 -59.89 -2.55
N ASP A 390 6.35 -60.20 -1.33
CA ASP A 390 5.40 -59.39 -0.55
C ASP A 390 6.03 -58.05 -0.10
N LEU A 391 7.33 -58.03 0.25
CA LEU A 391 8.09 -56.79 0.45
C LEU A 391 8.17 -55.92 -0.82
N ARG A 392 8.24 -56.53 -2.00
CA ARG A 392 8.20 -55.81 -3.29
C ARG A 392 6.81 -55.23 -3.58
N LYS A 393 5.74 -55.98 -3.29
CA LYS A 393 4.35 -55.49 -3.43
C LYS A 393 4.08 -54.29 -2.52
N ILE A 394 4.45 -54.38 -1.24
CA ILE A 394 4.26 -53.28 -0.26
C ILE A 394 5.06 -52.04 -0.68
N LYS A 395 6.31 -52.21 -1.13
CA LYS A 395 7.10 -51.10 -1.68
C LYS A 395 6.43 -50.44 -2.89
N HIS A 396 5.96 -51.24 -3.85
CA HIS A 396 5.24 -50.73 -5.02
C HIS A 396 3.98 -49.95 -4.62
N GLN A 397 3.15 -50.50 -3.74
CA GLN A 397 1.94 -49.84 -3.22
C GLN A 397 2.27 -48.51 -2.53
N THR A 398 3.25 -48.47 -1.63
CA THR A 398 3.67 -47.22 -0.97
C THR A 398 4.28 -46.19 -1.94
N GLU A 399 4.92 -46.64 -3.02
CA GLU A 399 5.42 -45.75 -4.08
C GLU A 399 4.29 -45.20 -4.97
N GLU A 400 3.27 -46.01 -5.27
CA GLU A 400 2.04 -45.62 -5.98
C GLU A 400 1.20 -44.64 -5.16
N GLU A 401 0.99 -44.90 -3.87
CA GLU A 401 0.30 -43.98 -2.95
C GLU A 401 1.06 -42.65 -2.82
N LYS A 402 2.39 -42.71 -2.66
CA LYS A 402 3.26 -41.52 -2.62
C LYS A 402 3.22 -40.74 -3.93
N LYS A 403 3.12 -41.41 -5.07
CA LYS A 403 2.91 -40.77 -6.37
C LYS A 403 1.53 -40.12 -6.43
N HIS A 404 0.48 -40.83 -6.04
CA HIS A 404 -0.88 -40.32 -6.05
C HIS A 404 -1.05 -39.08 -5.16
N LEU A 405 -0.45 -39.07 -3.96
CA LEU A 405 -0.45 -37.90 -3.07
C LEU A 405 0.33 -36.71 -3.65
N LYS A 406 1.45 -36.96 -4.36
CA LYS A 406 2.16 -35.91 -5.10
C LYS A 406 1.32 -35.35 -6.24
N ASP A 407 0.69 -36.21 -7.04
CA ASP A 407 -0.17 -35.82 -8.16
C ASP A 407 -1.39 -35.02 -7.66
N GLN A 408 -1.99 -35.39 -6.53
CA GLN A 408 -3.02 -34.60 -5.85
C GLN A 408 -2.50 -33.22 -5.40
N LEU A 409 -1.30 -33.15 -4.81
CA LEU A 409 -0.71 -31.88 -4.37
C LEU A 409 -0.41 -30.95 -5.56
N VAL A 410 0.19 -31.48 -6.63
CA VAL A 410 0.44 -30.75 -7.89
C VAL A 410 -0.87 -30.22 -8.46
N LYS A 411 -1.92 -31.05 -8.56
CA LYS A 411 -3.23 -30.62 -9.06
C LYS A 411 -3.85 -29.51 -8.21
N ARG A 412 -3.78 -29.59 -6.88
CA ARG A 412 -4.26 -28.52 -5.98
C ARG A 412 -3.48 -27.22 -6.16
N LEU A 413 -2.17 -27.29 -6.36
CA LEU A 413 -1.32 -26.12 -6.64
C LEU A 413 -1.63 -25.52 -8.02
N GLU A 414 -1.79 -26.34 -9.05
CA GLU A 414 -2.23 -25.87 -10.38
C GLU A 414 -3.59 -25.17 -10.33
N ASP A 415 -4.56 -25.74 -9.60
CA ASP A 415 -5.90 -25.16 -9.51
C ASP A 415 -5.90 -23.86 -8.69
N LEU A 416 -5.03 -23.73 -7.69
CA LEU A 416 -4.78 -22.47 -6.99
C LEU A 416 -4.11 -21.42 -7.92
N VAL A 417 -3.11 -21.82 -8.71
CA VAL A 417 -2.46 -20.95 -9.70
C VAL A 417 -3.46 -20.51 -10.78
N LYS A 418 -4.36 -21.39 -11.23
CA LYS A 418 -5.45 -21.05 -12.17
C LYS A 418 -6.40 -20.04 -11.56
N LYS A 419 -6.81 -20.20 -10.29
CA LYS A 419 -7.65 -19.22 -9.56
C LYS A 419 -6.97 -17.85 -9.47
N HIS A 420 -5.75 -17.78 -8.94
CA HIS A 420 -4.99 -16.53 -8.86
C HIS A 420 -4.78 -15.89 -10.25
N ALA A 421 -4.55 -16.69 -11.30
CA ALA A 421 -4.42 -16.17 -12.67
C ALA A 421 -5.74 -15.59 -13.22
N ILE A 422 -6.90 -16.13 -12.84
CA ILE A 422 -8.22 -15.59 -13.18
C ILE A 422 -8.49 -14.31 -12.37
N GLU A 423 -8.21 -14.31 -11.07
CA GLU A 423 -8.33 -13.14 -10.19
C GLU A 423 -7.46 -11.97 -10.67
N ILE A 424 -6.18 -12.22 -10.98
CA ILE A 424 -5.26 -11.21 -11.53
C ILE A 424 -5.78 -10.66 -12.87
N LYS A 425 -6.35 -11.50 -13.75
CA LYS A 425 -6.97 -11.04 -15.00
C LYS A 425 -8.22 -10.19 -14.74
N SER A 426 -9.06 -10.59 -13.79
CA SER A 426 -10.26 -9.87 -13.37
C SER A 426 -9.90 -8.49 -12.81
N VAL A 427 -9.00 -8.42 -11.83
CA VAL A 427 -8.50 -7.16 -11.24
C VAL A 427 -7.87 -6.27 -12.31
N ARG A 428 -7.05 -6.80 -13.22
CA ARG A 428 -6.48 -6.02 -14.34
C ARG A 428 -7.57 -5.46 -15.25
N SER A 429 -8.57 -6.25 -15.63
CA SER A 429 -9.67 -5.79 -16.48
C SER A 429 -10.53 -4.70 -15.81
N SER A 430 -10.75 -4.82 -14.49
CA SER A 430 -11.43 -3.80 -13.68
C SER A 430 -10.63 -2.50 -13.60
N VAL A 431 -9.34 -2.57 -13.27
CA VAL A 431 -8.44 -1.40 -13.24
C VAL A 431 -8.31 -0.74 -14.61
N GLU A 432 -8.27 -1.51 -15.71
CA GLU A 432 -8.32 -0.96 -17.06
C GLU A 432 -9.67 -0.30 -17.41
N ALA A 433 -10.80 -0.84 -16.90
CA ALA A 433 -12.11 -0.24 -17.10
C ALA A 433 -12.21 1.11 -16.36
N GLU A 434 -11.76 1.18 -15.11
CA GLU A 434 -11.70 2.45 -14.36
C GLU A 434 -10.74 3.45 -15.02
N ARG A 435 -9.56 3.00 -15.50
CA ARG A 435 -8.66 3.87 -16.28
C ARG A 435 -9.34 4.43 -17.53
N ARG A 436 -10.11 3.62 -18.26
CA ARG A 436 -10.88 4.06 -19.44
C ARG A 436 -12.02 5.02 -19.09
N LYS A 437 -12.67 4.85 -17.93
CA LYS A 437 -13.70 5.81 -17.43
C LYS A 437 -13.06 7.15 -17.09
N LEU A 438 -12.00 7.15 -16.28
CA LEU A 438 -11.27 8.37 -15.89
C LEU A 438 -10.70 9.10 -17.11
N GLN A 439 -10.19 8.37 -18.11
CA GLN A 439 -9.74 8.97 -19.37
C GLN A 439 -10.89 9.70 -20.09
N LYS A 440 -12.06 9.07 -20.23
CA LYS A 440 -13.23 9.71 -20.85
C LYS A 440 -13.75 10.91 -20.08
N GLU A 441 -13.69 10.87 -18.75
CA GLU A 441 -14.07 11.99 -17.88
C GLU A 441 -13.12 13.19 -18.09
N VAL A 442 -11.82 12.94 -18.13
CA VAL A 442 -10.82 13.99 -18.43
C VAL A 442 -10.98 14.56 -19.85
N GLU A 443 -11.25 13.70 -20.84
CA GLU A 443 -11.57 14.13 -22.21
C GLU A 443 -12.85 15.00 -22.25
N ALA A 444 -13.90 14.62 -21.50
CA ALA A 444 -15.15 15.39 -21.42
C ALA A 444 -14.95 16.76 -20.73
N GLN A 445 -14.22 16.83 -19.62
CA GLN A 445 -13.89 18.08 -18.93
C GLN A 445 -13.06 19.02 -19.81
N LEU A 446 -12.12 18.46 -20.58
CA LEU A 446 -11.31 19.23 -21.53
C LEU A 446 -12.15 19.81 -22.68
N GLU A 447 -13.11 19.05 -23.21
CA GLU A 447 -14.08 19.57 -24.21
C GLU A 447 -15.07 20.58 -23.62
N GLU A 448 -15.45 20.46 -22.35
CA GLU A 448 -16.27 21.47 -21.67
C GLU A 448 -15.51 22.80 -21.47
N VAL A 449 -14.25 22.73 -21.05
CA VAL A 449 -13.37 23.91 -20.92
C VAL A 449 -13.14 24.58 -22.28
N LYS A 450 -12.87 23.80 -23.35
CA LYS A 450 -12.80 24.34 -24.72
C LYS A 450 -14.06 25.10 -25.08
N LYS A 451 -15.25 24.48 -24.95
CA LYS A 451 -16.53 25.12 -25.28
C LYS A 451 -16.79 26.40 -24.46
N LYS A 452 -16.40 26.42 -23.19
CA LYS A 452 -16.47 27.63 -22.35
C LYS A 452 -15.59 28.74 -22.95
N SER A 453 -14.32 28.45 -23.25
CA SER A 453 -13.41 29.43 -23.86
C SER A 453 -13.85 29.88 -25.26
N GLU A 454 -14.40 28.99 -26.10
CA GLU A 454 -14.95 29.35 -27.41
C GLU A 454 -16.17 30.28 -27.31
N ASN A 455 -17.00 30.11 -26.27
CA ASN A 455 -18.15 30.97 -26.04
C ASN A 455 -17.73 32.34 -25.47
N GLU A 456 -16.74 32.38 -24.58
CA GLU A 456 -16.15 33.61 -24.08
C GLU A 456 -15.48 34.42 -25.21
N ILE A 457 -14.74 33.75 -26.11
CA ILE A 457 -14.19 34.39 -27.32
C ILE A 457 -15.30 34.98 -28.20
N LYS A 458 -16.42 34.28 -28.41
CA LYS A 458 -17.56 34.81 -29.18
C LYS A 458 -18.21 36.02 -28.51
N GLN A 459 -18.38 35.99 -27.18
CA GLN A 459 -18.89 37.14 -26.43
C GLN A 459 -17.97 38.36 -26.57
N LEU A 460 -16.65 38.17 -26.46
CA LEU A 460 -15.67 39.23 -26.67
C LEU A 460 -15.64 39.73 -28.13
N GLU A 461 -15.89 38.88 -29.12
CA GLU A 461 -16.07 39.29 -30.52
C GLU A 461 -17.35 40.14 -30.71
N GLU A 462 -18.45 39.77 -30.08
CA GLU A 462 -19.73 40.50 -30.10
C GLU A 462 -19.62 41.85 -29.38
N GLU A 463 -19.00 41.90 -28.20
CA GLU A 463 -18.73 43.14 -27.46
C GLU A 463 -17.81 44.07 -28.25
N LYS A 464 -16.74 43.54 -28.85
CA LYS A 464 -15.84 44.30 -29.74
C LYS A 464 -16.60 44.87 -30.93
N ALA A 465 -17.52 44.12 -31.54
CA ALA A 465 -18.35 44.62 -32.63
C ALA A 465 -19.32 45.72 -32.15
N ALA A 466 -19.97 45.55 -30.99
CA ALA A 466 -20.87 46.53 -30.41
C ALA A 466 -20.15 47.84 -30.01
N LEU A 467 -18.93 47.74 -29.46
CA LEU A 467 -18.07 48.89 -29.17
C LEU A 467 -17.62 49.60 -30.45
N ASN A 468 -17.30 48.86 -31.52
CA ASN A 468 -16.96 49.45 -32.81
C ASN A 468 -18.15 50.22 -33.43
N VAL A 469 -19.38 49.70 -33.33
CA VAL A 469 -20.60 50.43 -33.74
C VAL A 469 -20.82 51.68 -32.88
N LYS A 470 -20.61 51.61 -31.55
CA LYS A 470 -20.67 52.80 -30.68
C LYS A 470 -19.62 53.85 -31.07
N LEU A 471 -18.40 53.42 -31.40
CA LEU A 471 -17.33 54.29 -31.87
C LEU A 471 -17.70 54.97 -33.20
N GLN A 472 -18.24 54.21 -34.17
CA GLN A 472 -18.73 54.77 -35.43
C GLN A 472 -19.86 55.78 -35.20
N ASN A 473 -20.80 55.48 -34.30
CA ASN A 473 -21.88 56.42 -33.93
C ASN A 473 -21.32 57.70 -33.26
N SER A 474 -20.35 57.58 -32.35
CA SER A 474 -19.73 58.76 -31.73
C SER A 474 -18.91 59.57 -32.72
N LEU A 475 -18.26 58.95 -33.71
CA LEU A 475 -17.57 59.64 -34.79
C LEU A 475 -18.56 60.41 -35.69
N LEU A 476 -19.71 59.82 -36.02
CA LEU A 476 -20.79 60.50 -36.75
C LEU A 476 -21.40 61.65 -35.93
N GLU A 477 -21.51 61.50 -34.61
CA GLU A 477 -21.97 62.56 -33.72
C GLU A 477 -20.96 63.71 -33.60
N VAL A 478 -19.66 63.41 -33.52
CA VAL A 478 -18.59 64.41 -33.58
C VAL A 478 -18.65 65.19 -34.89
N LEU A 479 -18.74 64.52 -36.04
CA LEU A 479 -18.90 65.18 -37.35
C LEU A 479 -20.14 66.11 -37.39
N ARG A 480 -21.27 65.63 -36.86
CA ARG A 480 -22.50 66.44 -36.75
C ARG A 480 -22.34 67.64 -35.80
N LEU A 481 -21.59 67.50 -34.72
CA LEU A 481 -21.29 68.60 -33.79
C LEU A 481 -20.30 69.59 -34.41
N GLU A 482 -19.33 69.14 -35.19
CA GLU A 482 -18.43 69.99 -35.98
C GLU A 482 -19.22 70.79 -37.03
N GLU A 483 -20.13 70.15 -37.77
CA GLU A 483 -21.07 70.83 -38.66
C GLU A 483 -21.93 71.86 -37.92
N PHE A 484 -22.46 71.51 -36.74
CA PHE A 484 -23.26 72.44 -35.93
C PHE A 484 -22.43 73.63 -35.42
N ILE A 485 -21.16 73.42 -35.04
CA ILE A 485 -20.23 74.49 -34.66
C ILE A 485 -19.92 75.37 -35.87
N GLN A 486 -19.71 74.80 -37.06
CA GLN A 486 -19.52 75.55 -38.31
C GLN A 486 -20.77 76.39 -38.65
N GLN A 487 -21.97 75.85 -38.47
CA GLN A 487 -23.24 76.58 -38.69
C GLN A 487 -23.44 77.72 -37.68
N ASN A 488 -23.13 77.52 -36.39
CA ASN A 488 -23.30 78.54 -35.35
C ASN A 488 -22.23 79.64 -35.36
N LYS A 489 -21.12 79.47 -36.10
CA LYS A 489 -20.11 80.54 -36.30
C LYS A 489 -20.62 81.73 -37.14
N VAL A 490 -21.87 81.69 -37.64
CA VAL A 490 -22.50 82.82 -38.33
C VAL A 490 -23.74 83.30 -37.57
N HIS A 491 -23.62 84.45 -36.89
CA HIS A 491 -24.56 85.60 -36.83
C HIS A 491 -24.44 86.41 -35.52
N PRO A 492 -23.64 87.50 -35.48
CA PRO A 492 -23.96 88.67 -34.70
C PRO A 492 -25.00 89.52 -35.45
N ARG A 493 -26.10 89.85 -34.77
CA ARG A 493 -27.21 90.68 -35.25
C ARG A 493 -26.74 92.11 -35.57
N ARG A 494 -26.53 92.46 -36.85
CA ARG A 494 -26.34 93.87 -37.27
C ARG A 494 -27.70 94.55 -37.48
N GLY A 495 -28.05 95.49 -36.61
CA GLY A 495 -29.02 96.53 -36.93
C GLY A 495 -28.45 97.48 -38.00
N LYS A 496 -29.31 98.10 -38.81
CA LYS A 496 -28.95 99.27 -39.62
C LYS A 496 -28.28 100.30 -38.68
N GLU A 497 -27.21 101.00 -39.02
CA GLU A 497 -26.85 101.57 -40.33
C GLU A 497 -25.36 101.39 -40.73
N ARG A 498 -24.88 102.23 -41.67
CA ARG A 498 -23.59 102.24 -42.40
C ARG A 498 -22.35 102.50 -41.50
N PRO A 499 -21.11 102.35 -42.02
CA PRO A 499 -20.57 101.30 -42.89
C PRO A 499 -19.22 100.76 -42.32
N GLN A 500 -18.42 100.12 -43.19
CA GLN A 500 -16.97 99.90 -43.12
C GLN A 500 -16.48 98.47 -42.75
N GLU A 501 -15.56 98.03 -43.62
CA GLU A 501 -14.60 96.92 -43.57
C GLU A 501 -15.05 95.44 -43.56
N LEU A 502 -14.79 94.84 -44.73
CA LEU A 502 -14.09 93.58 -45.01
C LEU A 502 -14.76 92.21 -44.75
N ASP A 503 -14.55 91.37 -45.77
CA ASP A 503 -14.26 89.94 -45.73
C ASP A 503 -15.26 88.95 -45.11
N SER A 504 -15.86 88.12 -45.98
CA SER A 504 -16.00 86.65 -45.79
C SER A 504 -16.64 86.00 -47.02
N GLN A 505 -15.82 85.40 -47.88
CA GLN A 505 -16.30 84.47 -48.90
C GLN A 505 -16.98 83.25 -48.26
N ARG A 506 -18.19 82.94 -48.71
CA ARG A 506 -18.77 81.59 -48.55
C ARG A 506 -18.52 80.82 -49.84
N CYS A 507 -17.65 79.81 -49.78
CA CYS A 507 -17.61 78.76 -50.79
C CYS A 507 -18.37 77.54 -50.26
N SER A 508 -19.44 77.17 -50.96
CA SER A 508 -20.01 75.84 -50.87
C SER A 508 -19.03 74.83 -51.48
N ILE A 509 -18.86 73.66 -50.87
CA ILE A 509 -18.32 72.49 -51.56
C ILE A 509 -19.36 71.38 -51.45
N LEU A 510 -19.68 70.81 -52.60
CA LEU A 510 -20.60 69.69 -52.77
C LEU A 510 -19.88 68.37 -52.50
N GLU A 511 -20.70 67.41 -52.10
CA GLU A 511 -20.44 65.98 -51.96
C GLU A 511 -19.46 65.40 -52.99
N THR A 512 -18.63 64.45 -52.55
CA THR A 512 -18.12 63.39 -53.44
C THR A 512 -18.37 62.06 -52.74
N GLN A 513 -19.15 61.18 -53.38
CA GLN A 513 -19.58 59.91 -52.81
C GLN A 513 -18.46 58.86 -52.86
N ASP A 514 -18.37 58.05 -51.80
CA ASP A 514 -17.50 56.90 -51.70
C ASP A 514 -18.28 55.59 -52.02
N PRO A 515 -17.95 54.84 -53.09
CA PRO A 515 -18.66 53.63 -53.45
C PRO A 515 -18.10 52.40 -52.73
N CYS A 516 -18.52 52.19 -51.48
CA CYS A 516 -18.12 51.02 -50.70
C CYS A 516 -18.83 49.73 -51.19
N SER A 517 -18.09 48.63 -51.42
CA SER A 517 -18.67 47.28 -51.43
C SER A 517 -17.67 46.12 -51.27
N LYS A 518 -17.75 45.48 -50.08
CA LYS A 518 -17.49 44.04 -49.79
C LYS A 518 -16.05 43.52 -49.88
N LEU A 519 -15.55 42.94 -48.78
CA LEU A 519 -15.63 41.48 -48.53
C LEU A 519 -15.35 41.14 -47.05
N ASN A 520 -15.70 39.94 -46.60
CA ASN A 520 -15.74 39.52 -45.19
C ASN A 520 -14.72 38.40 -44.87
N LYS A 521 -14.08 38.52 -43.70
CA LYS A 521 -13.33 37.52 -42.89
C LYS A 521 -12.05 36.82 -43.45
N PRO A 522 -11.13 36.36 -42.56
CA PRO A 522 -9.78 35.91 -42.91
C PRO A 522 -9.59 34.38 -42.98
N GLN A 523 -8.53 33.95 -43.67
CA GLN A 523 -7.91 32.62 -43.51
C GLN A 523 -6.37 32.72 -43.46
N THR A 524 -5.74 31.72 -42.85
CA THR A 524 -4.32 31.61 -42.46
C THR A 524 -3.39 31.15 -43.61
N PRO A 525 -2.05 31.20 -43.44
CA PRO A 525 -1.08 31.27 -44.55
C PRO A 525 -0.60 29.88 -45.04
N PRO A 526 0.31 29.79 -46.03
CA PRO A 526 1.74 29.71 -45.65
C PRO A 526 2.77 30.27 -46.66
N LYS A 527 3.98 30.54 -46.12
CA LYS A 527 5.32 30.43 -46.74
C LYS A 527 5.64 31.26 -48.01
N GLY A 528 6.73 32.02 -47.91
CA GLY A 528 7.31 32.74 -49.04
C GLY A 528 8.31 31.91 -49.84
N GLU A 529 8.73 32.50 -50.96
CA GLU A 529 9.94 32.18 -51.72
C GLU A 529 10.50 33.51 -52.25
N GLU A 530 11.82 33.68 -52.19
CA GLU A 530 12.52 34.85 -52.73
C GLU A 530 12.74 34.73 -54.26
N TYR A 531 13.20 35.84 -54.86
CA TYR A 531 13.68 35.97 -56.24
C TYR A 531 12.63 35.96 -57.38
N GLN A 532 12.41 37.12 -58.01
CA GLN A 532 13.18 37.43 -59.22
C GLN A 532 13.09 38.91 -59.67
N ASP A 533 14.28 39.48 -59.78
CA ASP A 533 14.75 40.50 -60.72
C ASP A 533 14.03 40.56 -62.08
N LYS A 534 13.71 41.77 -62.57
CA LYS A 534 14.00 42.22 -63.96
C LYS A 534 13.62 43.68 -64.26
N LEU A 535 14.49 44.33 -65.04
CA LEU A 535 14.31 45.62 -65.70
C LEU A 535 13.64 45.47 -67.08
N ALA A 536 12.69 46.37 -67.39
CA ALA A 536 12.36 46.90 -68.73
C ALA A 536 11.48 48.15 -68.48
N ALA A 537 11.72 49.36 -68.99
CA ALA A 537 12.07 49.85 -70.34
C ALA A 537 10.83 50.01 -71.27
N GLU A 538 10.87 51.11 -72.05
CA GLU A 538 9.85 51.63 -73.00
C GLU A 538 8.64 52.34 -72.35
N GLU A 539 8.44 53.64 -72.61
CA GLU A 539 7.78 54.27 -73.79
C GLU A 539 6.28 53.90 -73.88
N GLY A 540 5.33 54.82 -74.11
CA GLY A 540 5.38 56.27 -74.36
C GLY A 540 4.00 56.75 -74.85
N THR A 541 3.88 58.03 -75.25
CA THR A 541 2.68 58.65 -75.87
C THR A 541 1.44 58.83 -74.96
N SER A 542 0.50 59.77 -75.19
CA SER A 542 0.26 60.64 -76.35
C SER A 542 -0.44 61.97 -76.02
N SER A 543 -0.21 62.99 -76.86
CA SER A 543 -1.10 64.13 -77.23
C SER A 543 -1.60 65.12 -76.17
N ASP A 544 -1.37 66.44 -76.31
CA ASP A 544 -1.86 67.42 -77.32
C ASP A 544 -3.34 67.80 -77.08
N GLU A 545 -3.82 69.05 -77.17
CA GLU A 545 -3.37 70.26 -77.90
C GLU A 545 -3.82 71.58 -77.17
N GLU A 546 -3.29 72.73 -77.63
CA GLU A 546 -3.91 74.09 -77.71
C GLU A 546 -4.64 74.78 -76.51
N GLU A 547 -4.70 76.12 -76.35
CA GLU A 547 -4.23 77.26 -77.16
C GLU A 547 -3.44 78.29 -76.31
N ARG A 548 -2.40 78.92 -76.90
CA ARG A 548 -1.77 80.14 -76.37
C ARG A 548 -1.77 81.23 -77.44
N ILE A 549 -2.79 82.09 -77.45
CA ILE A 549 -2.81 83.27 -78.32
C ILE A 549 -2.01 84.42 -77.67
N LYS A 550 -0.83 84.70 -78.23
CA LYS A 550 -0.13 85.99 -78.11
C LYS A 550 0.29 86.46 -79.51
N VAL A 551 -0.44 87.44 -80.05
CA VAL A 551 -0.08 88.13 -81.30
C VAL A 551 0.63 89.46 -80.96
N PRO A 552 1.78 89.80 -81.56
CA PRO A 552 2.47 91.08 -81.33
C PRO A 552 1.87 92.25 -82.11
N LEU A 553 2.18 93.48 -81.67
CA LEU A 553 1.77 94.74 -82.33
C LEU A 553 2.28 94.86 -83.78
N LYS A 554 1.50 95.58 -84.61
CA LYS A 554 2.05 96.57 -85.55
C LYS A 554 1.06 97.71 -85.82
N GLU A 555 1.61 98.88 -86.15
CA GLU A 555 0.90 100.15 -86.38
C GLU A 555 0.08 100.18 -87.68
N GLY A 556 -0.91 101.07 -87.75
CA GLY A 556 -1.66 101.40 -88.96
C GLY A 556 -2.73 102.46 -88.71
N ASP A 557 -2.61 103.62 -89.36
CA ASP A 557 -3.44 104.81 -89.13
C ASP A 557 -4.92 104.67 -89.52
N GLY A 558 -5.74 105.49 -88.84
CA GLY A 558 -6.75 106.31 -89.51
C GLY A 558 -8.17 105.73 -89.65
N LEU A 559 -9.10 106.30 -88.85
CA LEU A 559 -10.36 106.96 -89.28
C LEU A 559 -11.36 107.02 -88.11
N GLN A 560 -11.61 108.23 -87.59
CA GLN A 560 -12.82 108.56 -86.79
C GLN A 560 -14.04 108.69 -87.73
N PRO A 561 -15.31 108.46 -87.27
CA PRO A 561 -16.07 109.50 -86.53
C PRO A 561 -17.20 108.91 -85.60
N PRO A 562 -18.22 109.68 -85.13
CA PRO A 562 -18.09 110.66 -84.06
C PRO A 562 -19.18 110.51 -82.96
N LEU A 563 -18.86 109.97 -81.79
CA LEU A 563 -19.73 110.01 -80.58
C LEU A 563 -18.96 110.35 -79.30
N SER A 564 -17.85 111.09 -79.43
CA SER A 564 -16.91 111.37 -78.34
C SER A 564 -17.51 112.23 -77.21
N SER A 565 -18.51 113.07 -77.51
CA SER A 565 -19.01 114.09 -76.58
C SER A 565 -19.95 113.60 -75.47
N LEU A 566 -20.51 112.39 -75.56
CA LEU A 566 -21.24 111.75 -74.45
C LEU A 566 -20.37 110.68 -73.76
N LEU A 567 -19.31 110.23 -74.43
CA LEU A 567 -18.35 109.27 -73.90
C LEU A 567 -17.31 109.93 -72.99
N GLU A 568 -16.90 111.18 -73.25
CA GLU A 568 -15.97 111.91 -72.36
C GLU A 568 -16.57 112.22 -70.98
N GLU A 569 -17.88 112.45 -70.87
CA GLU A 569 -18.55 112.63 -69.57
C GLU A 569 -18.71 111.31 -68.79
N LYS A 570 -18.70 110.16 -69.49
CA LYS A 570 -18.82 108.82 -68.90
C LYS A 570 -17.51 108.05 -68.76
N ALA A 571 -16.45 108.48 -69.44
CA ALA A 571 -15.10 107.92 -69.36
C ALA A 571 -14.55 107.84 -67.91
N PRO A 572 -14.65 108.89 -67.06
CA PRO A 572 -14.18 108.80 -65.68
C PRO A 572 -15.04 107.86 -64.81
N ASP A 573 -16.34 107.74 -65.08
CA ASP A 573 -17.22 106.78 -64.40
C ASP A 573 -16.83 105.33 -64.75
N ILE A 574 -16.56 105.05 -66.04
CA ILE A 574 -16.14 103.73 -66.52
C ILE A 574 -14.76 103.36 -65.96
N GLN A 575 -13.80 104.30 -65.96
CA GLN A 575 -12.49 104.08 -65.34
C GLN A 575 -12.61 103.82 -63.84
N ARG A 576 -13.40 104.62 -63.11
CA ARG A 576 -13.62 104.40 -61.66
C ARG A 576 -14.24 103.03 -61.38
N LEU A 577 -15.29 102.63 -62.12
CA LEU A 577 -15.90 101.30 -61.96
C LEU A 577 -14.92 100.16 -62.32
N GLN A 578 -14.03 100.38 -63.28
CA GLN A 578 -12.98 99.42 -63.65
C GLN A 578 -11.90 99.31 -62.56
N GLU A 579 -11.48 100.42 -61.95
CA GLU A 579 -10.56 100.45 -60.80
C GLU A 579 -11.21 99.86 -59.54
N GLU A 580 -12.48 100.15 -59.28
CA GLU A 580 -13.26 99.55 -58.20
C GLU A 580 -13.40 98.04 -58.41
N TRP A 581 -13.66 97.58 -59.64
CA TRP A 581 -13.71 96.15 -59.97
C TRP A 581 -12.35 95.45 -59.82
N GLN A 582 -11.24 96.05 -60.28
CA GLN A 582 -9.91 95.49 -60.06
C GLN A 582 -9.55 95.47 -58.57
N SER A 583 -9.94 96.50 -57.82
CA SER A 583 -9.78 96.56 -56.35
C SER A 583 -10.65 95.52 -55.64
N GLN A 584 -11.86 95.25 -56.13
CA GLN A 584 -12.76 94.19 -55.64
C GLN A 584 -12.14 92.81 -55.90
N LYS A 585 -11.65 92.57 -57.12
CA LYS A 585 -10.98 91.34 -57.52
C LYS A 585 -9.70 91.11 -56.72
N ALA A 586 -8.87 92.13 -56.53
CA ALA A 586 -7.65 92.04 -55.72
C ALA A 586 -7.96 91.72 -54.25
N ARG A 587 -8.98 92.33 -53.65
CA ARG A 587 -9.45 91.99 -52.29
C ARG A 587 -9.93 90.55 -52.19
N LEU A 588 -10.80 90.11 -53.11
CA LEU A 588 -11.28 88.72 -53.13
C LEU A 588 -10.13 87.72 -53.37
N GLN A 589 -9.15 88.06 -54.21
CA GLN A 589 -7.99 87.21 -54.47
C GLN A 589 -7.05 87.14 -53.26
N ALA A 590 -6.80 88.25 -52.56
CA ALA A 590 -6.06 88.28 -51.30
C ALA A 590 -6.79 87.46 -50.21
N GLN A 591 -8.12 87.53 -50.14
CA GLN A 591 -8.94 86.73 -49.24
C GLN A 591 -8.85 85.23 -49.55
N VAL A 592 -8.90 84.81 -50.83
CA VAL A 592 -8.68 83.40 -51.21
C VAL A 592 -7.29 82.95 -50.77
N SER A 593 -6.25 83.75 -51.02
CA SER A 593 -4.89 83.41 -50.61
C SER A 593 -4.72 83.32 -49.09
N GLN A 594 -5.38 84.19 -48.30
CA GLN A 594 -5.41 84.07 -46.85
C GLN A 594 -6.14 82.80 -46.38
N MET A 595 -7.29 82.46 -46.97
CA MET A 595 -8.00 81.23 -46.63
C MET A 595 -7.20 79.98 -47.01
N GLN A 596 -6.53 79.97 -48.16
CA GLN A 596 -5.62 78.89 -48.56
C GLN A 596 -4.46 78.76 -47.56
N GLN A 597 -3.79 79.86 -47.22
CA GLN A 597 -2.69 79.85 -46.25
C GLN A 597 -3.13 79.36 -44.87
N ALA A 598 -4.31 79.77 -44.39
CA ALA A 598 -4.87 79.30 -43.13
C ALA A 598 -5.23 77.81 -43.15
N LEU A 599 -5.85 77.32 -44.24
CA LEU A 599 -6.14 75.90 -44.42
C LEU A 599 -4.86 75.05 -44.50
N GLU A 600 -3.82 75.56 -45.16
CA GLU A 600 -2.55 74.87 -45.32
C GLU A 600 -1.76 74.83 -44.00
N GLN A 601 -1.86 75.87 -43.17
CA GLN A 601 -1.38 75.89 -41.78
C GLN A 601 -2.13 74.92 -40.86
N CYS A 602 -3.46 74.84 -40.96
CA CYS A 602 -4.23 73.82 -40.25
C CYS A 602 -3.87 72.40 -40.73
N ALA A 603 -3.66 72.22 -42.04
CA ALA A 603 -3.26 70.94 -42.60
C ALA A 603 -1.80 70.56 -42.25
N SER A 604 -0.91 71.51 -41.92
CA SER A 604 0.39 71.18 -41.32
C SER A 604 0.26 70.83 -39.84
N SER A 605 -0.50 71.60 -39.04
CA SER A 605 -0.65 71.30 -37.61
C SER A 605 -1.29 69.92 -37.37
N TYR A 606 -2.34 69.55 -38.11
CA TYR A 606 -2.93 68.21 -38.00
C TYR A 606 -1.98 67.08 -38.44
N ARG A 607 -1.03 67.35 -39.34
CA ARG A 607 0.02 66.37 -39.71
C ARG A 607 1.06 66.22 -38.61
N GLU A 608 1.41 67.32 -37.93
CA GLU A 608 2.30 67.34 -36.78
C GLU A 608 1.67 66.59 -35.59
N ASP A 609 0.42 66.93 -35.22
CA ASP A 609 -0.35 66.24 -34.17
C ASP A 609 -0.43 64.71 -34.42
N LEU A 610 -0.72 64.31 -35.66
CA LEU A 610 -0.76 62.89 -36.06
C LEU A 610 0.61 62.20 -36.02
N GLN A 611 1.70 62.96 -36.18
CA GLN A 611 3.06 62.44 -36.12
C GLN A 611 3.52 62.29 -34.66
N GLU A 612 3.17 63.24 -33.78
CA GLU A 612 3.39 63.14 -32.34
C GLU A 612 2.59 61.98 -31.73
N LEU A 613 1.31 61.84 -32.05
CA LEU A 613 0.46 60.75 -31.55
C LEU A 613 1.01 59.36 -31.95
N LYS A 614 1.56 59.23 -33.16
CA LYS A 614 2.23 57.99 -33.60
C LYS A 614 3.49 57.71 -32.78
N GLN A 615 4.34 58.72 -32.56
CA GLN A 615 5.55 58.57 -31.74
C GLN A 615 5.21 58.17 -30.29
N LEU A 616 4.16 58.75 -29.70
CA LEU A 616 3.68 58.36 -28.38
C LEU A 616 3.18 56.92 -28.35
N SER A 617 2.37 56.51 -29.33
CA SER A 617 1.85 55.14 -29.43
C SER A 617 2.98 54.10 -29.64
N ASP A 618 3.98 54.41 -30.47
CA ASP A 618 5.15 53.56 -30.65
C ASP A 618 5.99 53.46 -29.37
N HIS A 619 6.18 54.57 -28.66
CA HIS A 619 6.91 54.58 -27.39
C HIS A 619 6.19 53.82 -26.26
N GLU A 620 4.86 53.89 -26.18
CA GLU A 620 4.06 53.06 -25.27
C GLU A 620 4.13 51.58 -25.65
N ARG A 621 4.08 51.26 -26.95
CA ARG A 621 4.24 49.89 -27.46
C ARG A 621 5.61 49.30 -27.12
N GLU A 622 6.68 50.08 -27.22
CA GLU A 622 8.04 49.69 -26.81
C GLU A 622 8.14 49.46 -25.29
N LYS A 623 7.57 50.35 -24.47
CA LYS A 623 7.51 50.17 -23.01
C LYS A 623 6.80 48.88 -22.61
N LEU A 624 5.60 48.64 -23.14
CA LEU A 624 4.82 47.44 -22.86
C LEU A 624 5.52 46.17 -23.36
N GLN A 625 6.26 46.23 -24.47
CA GLN A 625 7.11 45.12 -24.91
C GLN A 625 8.27 44.86 -23.94
N HIS A 626 8.92 45.90 -23.41
CA HIS A 626 9.99 45.75 -22.43
C HIS A 626 9.47 45.16 -21.11
N GLU A 627 8.36 45.68 -20.57
CA GLU A 627 7.69 45.17 -19.36
C GLU A 627 7.23 43.71 -19.53
N LEU A 628 6.67 43.35 -20.69
CA LEU A 628 6.32 41.96 -21.01
C LEU A 628 7.56 41.07 -21.06
N GLN A 629 8.67 41.55 -21.62
CA GLN A 629 9.90 40.78 -21.73
C GLN A 629 10.61 40.61 -20.36
N GLU A 630 10.59 41.64 -19.50
CA GLU A 630 11.05 41.55 -18.11
C GLU A 630 10.21 40.57 -17.29
N THR A 631 8.88 40.67 -17.34
CA THR A 631 7.99 39.75 -16.62
C THR A 631 8.12 38.31 -17.12
N VAL A 632 8.34 38.08 -18.41
CA VAL A 632 8.67 36.75 -18.95
C VAL A 632 10.02 36.24 -18.40
N GLN A 633 11.06 37.08 -18.35
CA GLN A 633 12.36 36.70 -17.76
C GLN A 633 12.26 36.40 -16.26
N GLN A 634 11.53 37.22 -15.50
CA GLN A 634 11.28 36.99 -14.08
C GLN A 634 10.53 35.68 -13.83
N ASN A 635 9.50 35.38 -14.63
CA ASN A 635 8.77 34.11 -14.56
C ASN A 635 9.66 32.90 -14.93
N GLN A 636 10.54 33.03 -15.92
CA GLN A 636 11.52 32.00 -16.26
C GLN A 636 12.54 31.78 -15.12
N ALA A 637 13.03 32.84 -14.50
CA ALA A 637 13.94 32.76 -13.35
C ALA A 637 13.27 32.13 -12.13
N MET A 638 12.03 32.53 -11.81
CA MET A 638 11.23 31.93 -10.72
C MET A 638 10.99 30.43 -10.98
N LYS A 639 10.63 30.07 -12.21
CA LYS A 639 10.45 28.67 -12.62
C LYS A 639 11.73 27.87 -12.45
N ALA A 640 12.88 28.37 -12.91
CA ALA A 640 14.18 27.72 -12.73
C ALA A 640 14.56 27.58 -11.24
N GLN A 641 14.25 28.58 -10.40
CA GLN A 641 14.46 28.52 -8.96
C GLN A 641 13.57 27.46 -8.28
N LEU A 642 12.30 27.35 -8.71
CA LEU A 642 11.35 26.34 -8.22
C LEU A 642 11.75 24.92 -8.66
N GLU A 643 12.17 24.73 -9.91
CA GLU A 643 12.70 23.46 -10.39
C GLU A 643 13.97 23.07 -9.63
N ALA A 644 14.88 24.02 -9.39
CA ALA A 644 16.09 23.78 -8.60
C ALA A 644 15.81 23.49 -7.12
N SER A 645 14.76 24.07 -6.52
CA SER A 645 14.35 23.77 -5.14
C SER A 645 13.66 22.41 -5.04
N HIS A 646 12.79 22.06 -6.00
CA HIS A 646 12.17 20.76 -6.11
C HIS A 646 13.20 19.63 -6.28
N GLN A 647 14.18 19.81 -7.19
CA GLN A 647 15.30 18.87 -7.34
C GLN A 647 16.13 18.73 -6.04
N ARG A 648 16.33 19.81 -5.28
CA ARG A 648 17.00 19.75 -3.97
C ARG A 648 16.17 18.94 -2.97
N ALA A 649 14.86 19.16 -2.89
CA ALA A 649 13.95 18.40 -2.03
C ALA A 649 13.95 16.90 -2.38
N LEU A 650 13.85 16.55 -3.66
CA LEU A 650 13.93 15.16 -4.14
C LEU A 650 15.25 14.47 -3.72
N ARG A 651 16.40 15.13 -3.94
CA ARG A 651 17.71 14.59 -3.52
C ARG A 651 17.82 14.43 -1.99
N MET A 652 17.16 15.28 -1.21
CA MET A 652 17.12 15.14 0.25
C MET A 652 16.23 14.00 0.71
N LEU A 653 15.05 13.83 0.10
CA LEU A 653 14.15 12.70 0.36
C LEU A 653 14.80 11.36 -0.03
N GLU A 654 15.48 11.30 -1.16
CA GLU A 654 16.22 10.10 -1.60
C GLU A 654 17.36 9.76 -0.64
N LYS A 655 18.11 10.76 -0.16
CA LYS A 655 19.12 10.56 0.89
C LYS A 655 18.52 10.06 2.20
N ALA A 656 17.41 10.65 2.65
CA ALA A 656 16.73 10.24 3.88
C ALA A 656 16.23 8.79 3.77
N LYS A 657 15.53 8.43 2.69
CA LYS A 657 15.09 7.06 2.40
C LYS A 657 16.26 6.07 2.39
N ASN A 658 17.40 6.43 1.80
CA ASN A 658 18.59 5.58 1.76
C ASN A 658 19.25 5.44 3.15
N GLN A 659 19.15 6.45 4.03
CA GLN A 659 19.60 6.36 5.42
C GLN A 659 18.66 5.49 6.27
N GLU A 660 17.35 5.64 6.11
CA GLU A 660 16.34 4.81 6.78
C GLU A 660 16.48 3.34 6.38
N LEU A 661 16.67 3.05 5.09
CA LEU A 661 16.90 1.70 4.57
C LEU A 661 18.15 1.06 5.19
N LYS A 662 19.29 1.77 5.21
CA LYS A 662 20.51 1.30 5.89
C LYS A 662 20.29 1.06 7.38
N ALA A 663 19.62 1.97 8.07
CA ALA A 663 19.31 1.82 9.49
C ALA A 663 18.33 0.67 9.78
N ALA A 664 17.50 0.26 8.81
CA ALA A 664 16.65 -0.93 8.90
C ALA A 664 17.44 -2.21 8.61
N GLU A 665 18.31 -2.23 7.59
CA GLU A 665 19.23 -3.34 7.29
C GLU A 665 20.17 -3.63 8.47
N GLU A 666 20.74 -2.60 9.10
CA GLU A 666 21.58 -2.74 10.29
C GLU A 666 20.82 -3.29 11.50
N ARG A 667 19.55 -2.87 11.69
CA ARG A 667 18.68 -3.41 12.74
C ARG A 667 18.39 -4.89 12.51
N LEU A 668 17.95 -5.25 11.30
CA LEU A 668 17.72 -6.64 10.91
C LEU A 668 18.98 -7.51 11.07
N ARG A 669 20.16 -6.98 10.71
CA ARG A 669 21.45 -7.66 10.88
C ARG A 669 21.79 -7.91 12.35
N LYS A 670 21.55 -6.92 13.23
CA LYS A 670 21.73 -7.03 14.68
C LYS A 670 20.77 -8.06 15.28
N GLU A 671 19.49 -7.99 14.92
CA GLU A 671 18.47 -8.97 15.34
C GLU A 671 18.80 -10.39 14.90
N ALA A 672 19.22 -10.58 13.64
CA ALA A 672 19.68 -11.87 13.13
C ALA A 672 20.91 -12.40 13.89
N SER A 673 21.90 -11.54 14.20
CA SER A 673 23.06 -11.96 14.99
C SER A 673 22.71 -12.32 16.43
N HIS A 674 21.80 -11.57 17.08
CA HIS A 674 21.33 -11.89 18.43
C HIS A 674 20.51 -13.18 18.44
N SER A 675 19.64 -13.40 17.45
CA SER A 675 18.86 -14.64 17.31
C SER A 675 19.77 -15.85 17.16
N LEU A 676 20.79 -15.78 16.30
CA LEU A 676 21.80 -16.83 16.13
C LEU A 676 22.62 -17.06 17.39
N GLN A 677 22.99 -16.00 18.13
CA GLN A 677 23.68 -16.13 19.41
C GLN A 677 22.81 -16.83 20.47
N ILE A 678 21.52 -16.50 20.55
CA ILE A 678 20.55 -17.16 21.44
C ILE A 678 20.39 -18.64 21.07
N GLN A 679 20.28 -18.97 19.77
CA GLN A 679 20.22 -20.35 19.29
C GLN A 679 21.49 -21.13 19.65
N HIS A 680 22.68 -20.57 19.41
CA HIS A 680 23.94 -21.18 19.80
C HIS A 680 24.05 -21.40 21.32
N GLN A 681 23.54 -20.47 22.13
CA GLN A 681 23.52 -20.63 23.59
C GLN A 681 22.51 -21.71 24.03
N ALA A 682 21.32 -21.75 23.43
CA ALA A 682 20.32 -22.79 23.69
C ALA A 682 20.87 -24.18 23.34
N HIS A 683 21.43 -24.38 22.14
CA HIS A 683 22.02 -25.65 21.74
C HIS A 683 23.20 -26.07 22.62
N ARG A 684 24.00 -25.12 23.13
CA ARG A 684 25.06 -25.43 24.10
C ARG A 684 24.49 -25.99 25.41
N LEU A 685 23.42 -25.39 25.92
CA LEU A 685 22.74 -25.85 27.14
C LEU A 685 22.02 -27.20 26.92
N GLU A 686 21.41 -27.41 25.76
CA GLU A 686 20.80 -28.69 25.35
C GLU A 686 21.86 -29.82 25.30
N LEU A 687 23.02 -29.57 24.70
CA LEU A 687 24.13 -30.52 24.68
C LEU A 687 24.65 -30.84 26.08
N GLN A 688 24.82 -29.83 26.94
CA GLN A 688 25.24 -30.04 28.33
C GLN A 688 24.22 -30.89 29.12
N ALA A 689 22.92 -30.61 28.98
CA ALA A 689 21.87 -31.41 29.62
C ALA A 689 21.83 -32.86 29.11
N LEU A 690 22.09 -33.09 27.81
CA LEU A 690 22.20 -34.44 27.24
C LEU A 690 23.44 -35.18 27.75
N GLU A 691 24.59 -34.51 27.87
CA GLU A 691 25.79 -35.11 28.48
C GLU A 691 25.57 -35.46 29.95
N GLU A 692 24.94 -34.57 30.73
CA GLU A 692 24.61 -34.83 32.13
C GLU A 692 23.65 -36.01 32.29
N LYS A 693 22.61 -36.09 31.44
CA LYS A 693 21.69 -37.24 31.41
C LYS A 693 22.42 -38.54 31.08
N ALA A 694 23.30 -38.54 30.08
CA ALA A 694 24.11 -39.71 29.72
C ALA A 694 25.06 -40.14 30.87
N ARG A 695 25.65 -39.17 31.59
CA ARG A 695 26.46 -39.44 32.79
C ARG A 695 25.62 -40.07 33.91
N GLN A 696 24.40 -39.58 34.14
CA GLN A 696 23.46 -40.13 35.14
C GLN A 696 23.00 -41.55 34.76
N GLU A 697 22.68 -41.80 33.50
CA GLU A 697 22.28 -43.13 33.00
C GLU A 697 23.42 -44.15 33.19
N LEU A 698 24.65 -43.80 32.79
CA LEU A 698 25.84 -44.63 33.00
C LEU A 698 26.14 -44.88 34.49
N GLN A 699 25.91 -43.89 35.36
CA GLN A 699 26.08 -44.05 36.81
C GLN A 699 25.02 -44.99 37.39
N GLY A 700 23.75 -44.86 36.97
CA GLY A 700 22.68 -45.78 37.37
C GLY A 700 22.91 -47.22 36.89
N GLU A 701 23.50 -47.42 35.70
CA GLU A 701 23.92 -48.75 35.23
C GLU A 701 25.08 -49.34 36.06
N ARG A 702 26.05 -48.52 36.46
CA ARG A 702 27.13 -48.94 37.39
C ARG A 702 26.56 -49.37 38.73
N GLU A 703 25.62 -48.61 39.29
CA GLU A 703 25.00 -48.93 40.58
C GLU A 703 24.15 -50.21 40.50
N ARG A 704 23.37 -50.40 39.41
CA ARG A 704 22.63 -51.65 39.16
C ARG A 704 23.55 -52.86 39.03
N THR A 705 24.64 -52.74 38.26
CA THR A 705 25.59 -53.85 38.07
C THR A 705 26.38 -54.16 39.34
N GLN A 706 26.74 -53.14 40.14
CA GLN A 706 27.31 -53.34 41.48
C GLN A 706 26.33 -54.02 42.44
N ALA A 707 25.05 -53.63 42.44
CA ALA A 707 24.03 -54.29 43.26
C ALA A 707 23.81 -55.76 42.86
N GLN A 708 23.78 -56.07 41.55
CA GLN A 708 23.73 -57.43 41.04
C GLN A 708 24.96 -58.26 41.47
N GLN A 709 26.16 -57.69 41.41
CA GLN A 709 27.39 -58.35 41.89
C GLN A 709 27.35 -58.56 43.42
N ALA A 710 26.84 -57.61 44.19
CA ALA A 710 26.71 -57.74 45.64
C ALA A 710 25.74 -58.87 46.03
N LEU A 711 24.59 -58.97 45.37
CA LEU A 711 23.62 -60.05 45.56
C LEU A 711 24.21 -61.43 45.21
N ALA A 712 24.97 -61.52 44.10
CA ALA A 712 25.64 -62.77 43.73
C ALA A 712 26.76 -63.16 44.72
N LEU A 713 27.48 -62.19 45.29
CA LEU A 713 28.44 -62.45 46.36
C LEU A 713 27.75 -62.87 47.68
N GLU A 714 26.56 -62.35 47.96
CA GLU A 714 25.77 -62.74 49.13
C GLU A 714 25.20 -64.15 48.99
N SER A 715 24.67 -64.54 47.82
CA SER A 715 24.23 -65.91 47.57
C SER A 715 25.38 -66.92 47.68
N LEU A 716 26.56 -66.61 47.10
CA LEU A 716 27.76 -67.45 47.23
C LEU A 716 28.25 -67.56 48.68
N ARG A 717 28.14 -66.48 49.49
CA ARG A 717 28.43 -66.53 50.93
C ARG A 717 27.44 -67.41 51.68
N GLN A 718 26.16 -67.36 51.31
CA GLN A 718 25.12 -68.21 51.89
C GLN A 718 25.40 -69.68 51.55
N GLU A 719 25.61 -70.03 50.27
CA GLU A 719 25.97 -71.38 49.83
C GLU A 719 27.21 -71.92 50.56
N LEU A 720 28.27 -71.11 50.72
CA LEU A 720 29.45 -71.49 51.50
C LEU A 720 29.15 -71.68 52.99
N SER A 721 28.20 -70.94 53.56
CA SER A 721 27.76 -71.10 54.95
C SER A 721 26.94 -72.39 55.14
N GLU A 722 26.08 -72.72 54.18
CA GLU A 722 25.30 -73.96 54.14
C GLU A 722 26.21 -75.18 53.96
N GLN A 723 27.20 -75.11 53.07
CA GLN A 723 28.24 -76.13 52.93
C GLN A 723 29.04 -76.31 54.22
N ARG A 724 29.43 -75.22 54.90
CA ARG A 724 30.10 -75.30 56.22
C ARG A 724 29.20 -75.93 57.28
N ALA A 725 27.91 -75.60 57.30
CA ALA A 725 26.94 -76.18 58.23
C ALA A 725 26.80 -77.69 57.97
N ALA A 726 26.66 -78.12 56.71
CA ALA A 726 26.62 -79.53 56.31
C ALA A 726 27.90 -80.28 56.72
N CYS A 727 29.08 -79.73 56.41
CA CYS A 727 30.36 -80.29 56.86
C CYS A 727 30.46 -80.39 58.40
N SER A 728 29.92 -79.41 59.14
CA SER A 728 29.86 -79.47 60.62
C SER A 728 28.87 -80.51 61.14
N GLY A 729 27.81 -80.80 60.38
CA GLY A 729 26.89 -81.91 60.63
C GLY A 729 27.60 -83.25 60.45
N HIS A 730 28.21 -83.47 59.28
CA HIS A 730 29.00 -84.66 58.99
C HIS A 730 30.15 -84.88 59.97
N GLN A 731 30.79 -83.80 60.45
CA GLN A 731 31.82 -83.89 61.50
C GLN A 731 31.23 -84.40 62.83
N LYS A 732 30.04 -83.94 63.23
CA LYS A 732 29.32 -84.45 64.41
C LYS A 732 28.87 -85.90 64.21
N ASP A 733 28.38 -86.25 63.03
CA ASP A 733 28.00 -87.62 62.69
C ASP A 733 29.21 -88.56 62.78
N LEU A 734 30.37 -88.12 62.28
CA LEU A 734 31.65 -88.83 62.43
C LEU A 734 32.09 -88.94 63.90
N GLU A 735 31.92 -87.89 64.71
CA GLU A 735 32.22 -87.92 66.14
C GLU A 735 31.29 -88.88 66.91
N VAL A 736 30.01 -88.96 66.55
CA VAL A 736 29.03 -89.93 67.07
C VAL A 736 29.42 -91.35 66.66
N LEU A 737 29.69 -91.61 65.38
CA LEU A 737 30.16 -92.92 64.90
C LEU A 737 31.49 -93.33 65.56
N GLN A 738 32.41 -92.39 65.79
CA GLN A 738 33.63 -92.63 66.56
C GLN A 738 33.37 -92.86 68.05
N ALA A 739 32.31 -92.30 68.62
CA ALA A 739 31.88 -92.55 70.00
C ALA A 739 31.19 -93.92 70.12
N GLU A 740 30.40 -94.34 69.14
CA GLU A 740 29.83 -95.68 69.02
C GLU A 740 30.92 -96.75 68.83
N LEU A 741 31.89 -96.50 67.95
CA LEU A 741 33.08 -97.35 67.80
C LEU A 741 33.91 -97.42 69.09
N ARG A 742 34.03 -96.32 69.85
CA ARG A 742 34.67 -96.32 71.17
C ARG A 742 33.83 -97.04 72.23
N ALA A 743 32.51 -97.00 72.14
CA ALA A 743 31.61 -97.74 73.03
C ALA A 743 31.69 -99.25 72.76
N LEU A 744 31.69 -99.67 71.49
CA LEU A 744 31.95 -101.04 71.07
C LEU A 744 33.37 -101.50 71.46
N GLY A 745 34.37 -100.63 71.30
CA GLY A 745 35.74 -100.85 71.76
C GLY A 745 35.89 -100.88 73.29
N SER A 746 34.92 -100.36 74.05
CA SER A 746 34.99 -100.34 75.52
C SER A 746 34.71 -101.70 76.18
N LEU A 747 34.30 -102.71 75.40
CA LEU A 747 34.33 -104.12 75.82
C LEU A 747 35.74 -104.75 75.79
N GLY A 748 36.78 -104.02 75.34
CA GLY A 748 38.17 -104.47 75.30
C GLY A 748 39.16 -103.40 75.77
N LYS A 749 39.58 -103.48 77.04
CA LYS A 749 40.65 -102.66 77.66
C LYS A 749 41.82 -103.57 78.11
N PRO A 750 43.02 -103.03 78.37
CA PRO A 750 43.73 -101.97 77.64
C PRO A 750 45.27 -102.23 77.55
N GLN A 751 46.02 -101.45 76.75
CA GLN A 751 47.32 -100.93 77.21
C GLN A 751 47.78 -99.70 76.41
N ALA A 752 48.73 -98.94 76.99
CA ALA A 752 49.02 -97.56 76.63
C ALA A 752 50.52 -97.30 76.44
N THR A 753 50.84 -96.35 75.55
CA THR A 753 52.13 -95.66 75.31
C THR A 753 51.83 -94.53 74.30
N ALA A 754 52.50 -93.37 74.24
CA ALA A 754 53.30 -92.60 75.20
C ALA A 754 53.25 -91.12 74.73
N GLN A 755 53.75 -90.17 75.53
CA GLN A 755 53.62 -88.73 75.25
C GLN A 755 54.77 -88.14 74.41
N CYS A 756 54.45 -87.07 73.65
CA CYS A 756 55.33 -85.94 73.25
C CYS A 756 56.46 -86.20 72.22
N PRO A 757 57.05 -85.13 71.62
CA PRO A 757 56.41 -83.89 71.14
C PRO A 757 56.99 -83.37 69.78
N GLY A 758 56.29 -82.40 69.17
CA GLY A 758 56.87 -81.44 68.24
C GLY A 758 56.86 -81.83 66.76
N ASP A 759 56.34 -80.93 65.92
CA ASP A 759 56.96 -80.45 64.68
C ASP A 759 56.14 -79.27 64.15
N SER A 760 56.78 -78.10 64.05
CA SER A 760 56.22 -76.87 63.48
C SER A 760 57.17 -76.39 62.40
N GLU A 761 56.82 -76.59 61.13
CA GLU A 761 57.58 -76.06 60.00
C GLU A 761 56.72 -75.14 59.10
N ASP A 762 57.36 -74.05 58.71
CA ASP A 762 57.17 -73.28 57.48
C ASP A 762 55.82 -72.65 57.11
N ARG A 763 55.68 -71.38 57.51
CA ARG A 763 55.38 -70.30 56.54
C ARG A 763 56.22 -69.04 56.79
N THR A 764 57.36 -68.96 56.11
CA THR A 764 58.13 -67.73 55.93
C THR A 764 57.67 -66.98 54.67
N VAL A 765 56.93 -65.89 54.83
CA VAL A 765 56.81 -64.84 53.81
C VAL A 765 56.97 -63.49 54.51
N ALA A 766 57.93 -62.70 54.05
CA ALA A 766 58.34 -61.46 54.71
C ALA A 766 57.26 -60.37 54.62
N ALA A 767 57.13 -59.60 55.70
CA ALA A 767 56.43 -58.33 55.69
C ALA A 767 57.44 -57.20 55.40
N GLU A 768 57.42 -56.66 54.18
CA GLU A 768 58.03 -55.36 53.89
C GLU A 768 56.95 -54.29 53.82
N VAL A 769 56.90 -53.45 54.85
CA VAL A 769 56.20 -52.17 54.81
C VAL A 769 57.17 -51.13 54.27
N SER A 770 56.91 -50.61 53.07
CA SER A 770 57.55 -49.39 52.58
C SER A 770 56.66 -48.69 51.55
N THR A 771 56.26 -47.47 51.88
CA THR A 771 55.63 -46.51 50.95
C THR A 771 56.61 -46.08 49.87
N PRO A 772 56.13 -45.71 48.67
CA PRO A 772 56.18 -44.28 48.35
C PRO A 772 55.03 -43.72 47.47
N THR A 773 54.55 -42.55 47.88
CA THR A 773 54.46 -41.29 47.10
C THR A 773 53.80 -41.25 45.71
N LEU A 774 52.71 -40.45 45.60
CA LEU A 774 52.16 -39.95 44.33
C LEU A 774 53.13 -39.03 43.56
N PRO A 775 52.96 -38.92 42.24
CA PRO A 775 52.99 -37.60 41.62
C PRO A 775 51.79 -37.32 40.70
N THR A 776 51.22 -36.12 40.83
CA THR A 776 50.28 -35.52 39.87
C THR A 776 51.02 -34.95 38.66
N PRO A 777 50.46 -35.01 37.44
CA PRO A 777 50.98 -34.26 36.31
C PRO A 777 50.27 -32.90 36.14
N HIS A 778 51.07 -31.83 36.09
CA HIS A 778 50.70 -30.62 35.34
C HIS A 778 51.10 -30.78 33.87
N PRO A 779 50.48 -30.00 32.96
CA PRO A 779 51.22 -28.92 32.31
C PRO A 779 50.41 -27.60 32.32
N SER A 780 50.96 -26.44 32.68
CA SER A 780 51.74 -25.54 31.80
C SER A 780 51.17 -25.43 30.36
N GLY A 781 50.71 -24.30 29.84
CA GLY A 781 50.59 -22.93 30.36
C GLY A 781 51.05 -21.92 29.30
N SER A 782 50.33 -20.82 29.10
CA SER A 782 50.86 -19.53 28.60
C SER A 782 49.76 -18.46 28.54
N SER A 783 50.15 -17.23 28.87
CA SER A 783 49.32 -16.01 28.87
C SER A 783 49.29 -15.34 27.50
N VAL A 784 48.19 -14.66 27.15
CA VAL A 784 48.22 -13.29 26.58
C VAL A 784 46.96 -12.54 27.03
N GLN A 785 47.13 -11.43 27.75
CA GLN A 785 46.18 -10.31 27.74
C GLN A 785 46.50 -9.40 26.55
N ALA A 786 45.51 -9.05 25.74
CA ALA A 786 45.56 -7.88 24.88
C ALA A 786 44.16 -7.25 24.83
N ALA A 787 44.10 -5.95 25.05
CA ALA A 787 42.87 -5.17 24.93
C ALA A 787 42.75 -4.63 23.50
N GLU A 788 41.53 -4.51 22.98
CA GLU A 788 41.28 -3.68 21.81
C GLU A 788 39.95 -2.93 21.93
N ARG A 789 39.95 -1.70 21.40
CA ARG A 789 38.84 -0.74 21.43
C ARG A 789 38.13 -0.71 20.08
N ASN A 790 36.84 -0.41 20.12
CA ASN A 790 36.03 0.24 19.07
C ASN A 790 35.97 -0.42 17.67
N SER A 791 34.77 -0.89 17.33
CA SER A 791 33.88 -0.21 16.36
C SER A 791 32.42 -0.60 16.59
#